data_AF-A0A669EKF7-F1
#
_entry.id   AF-A0A669EKF7-F1
#
_cell.length_a   1.000
_cell.length_b   1.000
_cell.length_c   1.000
_cell.angle_alpha   90.00
_cell.angle_beta   90.00
_cell.angle_gamma   90.00
#
_symmetry.space_group_name_H-M   'P 1'
#
loop_
_entity.id
_entity.type
_entity.pdbx_description
1 polymer ?
#
loop_
_entity_poly.entity_id
_entity_poly.type
_entity_poly.pdbx_seq_one_letter_code
_entity_poly.pdbx_strand_id
1 'polypeptide(L)'
;SRSKEEDRSRSRDTDRSRSRSREKNRSRERDRSRSREKDRSTSRGRARSRSRSRGRERSRDGRFDRRANREADSDYRRRGRSASPLADREPAAADEPPVKKKKEELDPILTRTGGAYIPPAKLRLMQQQITDKSSLAYQRMSWEALKKSINGLINKVNVSNIINIIQELLQENIVRGRGLLARSILQAQTASPIFTHVYAAVVAIINSKFPQIGELILKRLILTFRRSYRRNLKQQCLTASKFVAHLINQNVAHEVLCLEMLTLLLERPTDDSVEVAISFLKECGLKLTEVSPRGINAIFERLRNVLHESSIDKRVQYMIEVMFAIRKDGFKDHPVIPEGLDLVDEDDQFTHMLPLDDEYNTEDILNVFKMDPDFLENEEKYKTIKKGKKSSHSELSNPLSVRLQLNQSLMIGCFCSLDFEECAHKLIKMDFPESQTKELCNMILDCCAQQRTYEKFFGLLAGRFCLLKKEYMESFEAIFSEQYDTIHRLETNKLRNVARLFAHLLYTDSVPWSVLECIKMSEDTTTSSSRIFVKILFQELCAYMGLPKLNQRLKDQTLQPFFEGLFPRDNPRNTRFAINFFTSIGLGGLTDELREHLKNAPKMIMTQNQEVESSDSSSTSSSSSSSSDSSSSDSSSESDSDSSDSSSSSGTPD
;
A
#
# COMPACT_ATOMS: atom_id res chain seq x y z
N SER A 1 61.26 12.26 11.42
CA SER A 1 61.90 13.58 11.39
C SER A 1 60.81 14.62 11.15
N ARG A 2 60.48 15.49 12.12
CA ARG A 2 61.16 16.75 12.49
C ARG A 2 61.25 17.74 11.32
N SER A 3 60.91 19.05 11.43
CA SER A 3 60.14 19.84 12.43
C SER A 3 60.32 21.35 12.12
N LYS A 4 59.29 22.19 12.37
CA LYS A 4 59.42 23.65 12.71
C LYS A 4 60.03 24.57 11.61
N GLU A 5 60.04 25.90 11.66
CA GLU A 5 59.16 26.99 12.20
C GLU A 5 59.63 28.32 11.54
N GLU A 6 58.81 29.38 11.68
CA GLU A 6 59.13 30.83 11.77
C GLU A 6 58.07 31.65 10.98
N ASP A 7 57.06 32.29 11.57
CA ASP A 7 56.99 33.23 12.70
C ASP A 7 57.31 34.68 12.33
N ARG A 8 56.35 35.59 12.55
CA ARG A 8 56.57 37.03 12.75
C ARG A 8 55.35 37.67 13.41
N SER A 9 55.59 38.18 14.61
CA SER A 9 54.60 38.75 15.51
C SER A 9 54.63 40.28 15.54
N ARG A 10 53.55 40.91 16.01
CA ARG A 10 53.63 42.04 16.95
C ARG A 10 52.29 42.35 17.62
N SER A 11 52.35 42.52 18.94
CA SER A 11 51.27 42.90 19.84
C SER A 11 51.62 44.20 20.58
N ARG A 12 50.60 44.91 21.09
CA ARG A 12 50.58 45.79 22.28
C ARG A 12 49.12 46.23 22.50
N ASP A 13 48.47 45.83 23.59
CA ASP A 13 48.43 46.52 24.91
C ASP A 13 47.66 47.86 24.85
N THR A 14 46.76 48.24 25.77
CA THR A 14 46.59 47.82 27.18
C THR A 14 45.17 48.15 27.72
N ASP A 15 44.78 47.52 28.83
CA ASP A 15 43.63 47.89 29.68
C ASP A 15 43.62 49.35 30.19
N ARG A 16 42.42 49.88 30.48
CA ARG A 16 42.18 50.68 31.72
C ARG A 16 40.70 50.88 32.07
N SER A 17 40.37 50.65 33.34
CA SER A 17 39.09 50.93 33.98
C SER A 17 39.14 52.24 34.78
N ARG A 18 38.00 52.99 34.86
CA ARG A 18 37.43 53.63 36.08
C ARG A 18 36.36 54.71 35.80
N SER A 19 35.17 54.47 36.35
CA SER A 19 34.27 55.39 37.08
C SER A 19 34.55 56.92 37.09
N ARG A 20 33.52 57.74 36.81
CA ARG A 20 32.77 58.55 37.82
C ARG A 20 31.72 59.54 37.23
N SER A 21 30.51 59.47 37.80
CA SER A 21 29.56 60.57 38.11
C SER A 21 29.65 61.94 37.44
N ARG A 22 28.52 62.43 36.90
CA ARG A 22 28.16 63.86 36.98
C ARG A 22 26.65 64.09 36.99
N GLU A 23 26.15 64.70 38.07
CA GLU A 23 24.78 65.21 38.18
C GLU A 23 24.61 66.52 37.41
N LYS A 24 23.38 66.84 36.99
CA LYS A 24 22.75 68.12 37.38
C LYS A 24 21.24 68.18 37.18
N ASN A 25 20.57 68.68 38.21
CA ASN A 25 19.13 68.98 38.27
C ASN A 25 18.65 69.95 37.18
N ARG A 26 17.37 69.82 36.81
CA ARG A 26 16.42 70.95 36.79
C ARG A 26 14.98 70.47 37.03
N SER A 27 14.32 71.13 37.96
CA SER A 27 12.95 70.85 38.43
C SER A 27 11.90 71.73 37.75
N ARG A 28 10.64 71.29 37.74
CA ARG A 28 9.45 72.13 38.00
C ARG A 28 8.20 71.29 38.26
N GLU A 29 7.37 71.76 39.18
CA GLU A 29 6.23 71.04 39.76
C GLU A 29 4.94 71.19 38.95
N ARG A 30 3.97 70.28 39.17
CA ARG A 30 2.69 70.68 39.78
C ARG A 30 1.84 69.50 40.27
N ASP A 31 1.33 69.64 41.49
CA ASP A 31 0.39 68.72 42.13
C ASP A 31 -0.98 68.64 41.46
N ARG A 32 -1.68 67.52 41.72
CA ARG A 32 -2.93 67.55 42.52
C ARG A 32 -3.34 66.18 43.02
N SER A 33 -3.16 65.98 44.32
CA SER A 33 -3.74 64.89 45.09
C SER A 33 -5.22 65.14 45.40
N ARG A 34 -6.03 64.08 45.50
CA ARG A 34 -7.15 64.02 46.45
C ARG A 34 -7.53 62.59 46.79
N SER A 35 -7.21 62.21 48.02
CA SER A 35 -7.64 60.99 48.69
C SER A 35 -9.11 61.06 49.13
N ARG A 36 -9.74 59.89 49.29
CA ARG A 36 -10.45 59.54 50.54
C ARG A 36 -10.78 58.05 50.62
N GLU A 37 -10.37 57.44 51.72
CA GLU A 37 -10.71 56.07 52.12
C GLU A 37 -12.17 55.97 52.56
N LYS A 38 -12.73 54.75 52.55
CA LYS A 38 -13.22 54.16 53.80
C LYS A 38 -13.44 52.65 53.72
N ASP A 39 -12.92 51.94 54.72
CA ASP A 39 -13.23 50.55 54.99
C ASP A 39 -14.70 50.33 55.34
N ARG A 40 -15.19 49.10 55.11
CA ARG A 40 -15.45 48.16 56.22
C ARG A 40 -15.90 46.78 55.73
N SER A 41 -15.18 45.76 56.21
CA SER A 41 -15.66 44.37 56.32
C SER A 41 -16.87 44.25 57.25
N THR A 42 -17.75 43.27 57.02
CA THR A 42 -18.13 42.21 57.99
C THR A 42 -18.99 41.14 57.31
N SER A 43 -18.94 39.92 57.83
CA SER A 43 -19.49 38.66 57.31
C SER A 43 -20.92 38.33 57.81
N ARG A 44 -21.39 37.10 57.46
CA ARG A 44 -22.71 36.45 57.71
C ARG A 44 -23.74 36.70 56.59
N GLY A 45 -24.52 35.73 56.10
CA GLY A 45 -24.63 34.30 56.41
C GLY A 45 -26.10 33.84 56.54
N ARG A 46 -26.45 32.68 55.94
CA ARG A 46 -27.75 31.93 55.97
C ARG A 46 -28.82 32.26 54.89
N ALA A 47 -28.83 31.42 53.85
CA ALA A 47 -29.84 30.38 53.55
C ALA A 47 -31.37 30.62 53.58
N ARG A 48 -32.05 29.87 52.68
CA ARG A 48 -33.47 29.41 52.62
C ARG A 48 -34.53 30.22 51.83
N SER A 49 -34.69 29.80 50.57
CA SER A 49 -35.90 29.16 49.98
C SER A 49 -37.32 29.73 50.15
N ARG A 50 -38.08 29.59 49.04
CA ARG A 50 -39.54 29.35 48.88
C ARG A 50 -40.52 30.55 48.73
N SER A 51 -40.94 30.71 47.47
CA SER A 51 -42.34 30.75 46.97
C SER A 51 -43.33 31.85 47.37
N ARG A 52 -43.87 32.51 46.32
CA ARG A 52 -45.29 32.90 46.09
C ARG A 52 -46.03 33.60 47.26
N SER A 53 -46.47 34.86 47.14
CA SER A 53 -47.69 35.20 46.37
C SER A 53 -48.08 36.70 46.38
N ARG A 54 -48.55 37.19 45.22
CA ARG A 54 -49.72 38.09 44.96
C ARG A 54 -49.97 39.38 45.78
N GLY A 55 -50.08 40.49 45.02
CA GLY A 55 -51.01 41.62 45.25
C GLY A 55 -50.74 42.74 44.21
N ARG A 56 -51.54 42.89 43.14
CA ARG A 56 -52.72 43.79 43.00
C ARG A 56 -52.33 45.28 43.07
N GLU A 57 -52.66 46.19 42.16
CA GLU A 57 -53.76 46.37 41.16
C GLU A 57 -53.26 47.25 39.97
N ARG A 58 -53.96 47.64 38.88
CA ARG A 58 -55.34 47.50 38.32
C ARG A 58 -55.23 47.75 36.79
N SER A 59 -55.96 47.02 35.91
CA SER A 59 -57.12 47.50 35.12
C SER A 59 -56.86 48.65 34.12
N ARG A 60 -57.36 48.69 32.87
CA ARG A 60 -58.43 48.04 32.07
C ARG A 60 -58.08 48.31 30.58
N ASP A 61 -58.69 47.79 29.51
CA ASP A 61 -59.68 46.75 29.14
C ASP A 61 -59.36 46.47 27.63
N GLY A 62 -59.68 45.36 26.98
CA GLY A 62 -60.24 44.10 27.43
C GLY A 62 -60.69 43.25 26.22
N ARG A 63 -60.50 41.92 26.33
CA ARG A 63 -61.41 40.84 25.83
C ARG A 63 -61.56 40.60 24.30
N PHE A 64 -61.90 39.40 23.79
CA PHE A 64 -61.84 37.98 24.23
C PHE A 64 -62.32 37.09 23.05
N ASP A 65 -62.05 35.78 22.95
CA ASP A 65 -61.06 34.90 23.60
C ASP A 65 -60.81 33.66 22.71
N ARG A 66 -59.60 33.09 22.76
CA ARG A 66 -59.29 31.64 22.78
C ARG A 66 -59.90 30.59 21.82
N ARG A 67 -58.96 29.71 21.38
CA ARG A 67 -58.98 28.21 21.39
C ARG A 67 -59.75 27.49 20.26
N ALA A 68 -59.35 26.30 19.80
CA ALA A 68 -58.13 25.49 20.03
C ALA A 68 -57.90 24.54 18.82
N ASN A 69 -56.75 23.84 18.77
CA ASN A 69 -56.40 22.82 17.78
C ASN A 69 -57.53 21.82 17.47
N ARG A 70 -57.68 21.49 16.18
CA ARG A 70 -58.04 20.15 15.68
C ARG A 70 -57.46 19.93 14.29
N GLU A 71 -57.34 18.66 13.92
CA GLU A 71 -56.61 18.17 12.74
C GLU A 71 -57.33 18.40 11.40
N ALA A 72 -56.74 17.84 10.33
CA ALA A 72 -57.25 17.67 8.95
C ALA A 72 -56.74 18.68 7.89
N ASP A 73 -55.63 18.29 7.26
CA ASP A 73 -55.57 17.79 5.88
C ASP A 73 -56.32 18.50 4.71
N SER A 74 -55.69 18.40 3.54
CA SER A 74 -56.23 18.58 2.19
C SER A 74 -56.59 19.99 1.65
N ASP A 75 -55.85 20.32 0.60
CA ASP A 75 -56.34 20.71 -0.73
C ASP A 75 -56.70 22.17 -1.16
N TYR A 76 -56.11 22.48 -2.32
CA TYR A 76 -56.61 23.30 -3.44
C TYR A 76 -56.85 24.83 -3.35
N ARG A 77 -56.12 25.49 -4.28
CA ARG A 77 -56.56 26.49 -5.29
C ARG A 77 -56.34 28.01 -5.09
N ARG A 78 -55.54 28.50 -6.04
CA ARG A 78 -55.81 29.63 -6.98
C ARG A 78 -55.59 31.10 -6.55
N ARG A 79 -54.70 31.71 -7.36
CA ARG A 79 -54.96 32.86 -8.26
C ARG A 79 -54.89 34.28 -7.68
N GLY A 80 -53.74 34.91 -7.88
CA GLY A 80 -53.62 36.36 -8.10
C GLY A 80 -53.42 36.67 -9.58
N ARG A 81 -54.27 37.52 -10.18
CA ARG A 81 -54.12 38.09 -11.53
C ARG A 81 -54.12 39.61 -11.37
N SER A 82 -53.08 40.29 -11.86
CA SER A 82 -53.05 41.75 -12.03
C SER A 82 -53.46 42.15 -13.46
N ALA A 83 -53.73 43.44 -13.67
CA ALA A 83 -54.69 43.93 -14.67
C ALA A 83 -54.09 44.43 -16.00
N SER A 84 -55.02 44.75 -16.91
CA SER A 84 -54.91 45.16 -18.33
C SER A 84 -54.24 46.53 -18.55
N PRO A 85 -54.06 47.01 -19.81
CA PRO A 85 -55.18 47.59 -20.59
C PRO A 85 -55.23 47.29 -22.12
N LEU A 86 -56.47 47.28 -22.65
CA LEU A 86 -57.00 47.90 -23.91
C LEU A 86 -56.20 47.78 -25.24
N ALA A 87 -56.80 47.70 -26.43
CA ALA A 87 -58.18 47.96 -26.85
C ALA A 87 -58.63 47.10 -28.06
N ASP A 88 -59.91 47.25 -28.39
CA ASP A 88 -60.60 47.02 -29.67
C ASP A 88 -60.84 45.60 -30.21
N ARG A 89 -62.02 45.49 -30.82
CA ARG A 89 -62.80 44.28 -31.07
C ARG A 89 -63.74 44.58 -32.23
N GLU A 90 -63.55 43.91 -33.36
CA GLU A 90 -64.57 43.76 -34.41
C GLU A 90 -64.58 42.28 -34.86
N PRO A 91 -65.71 41.73 -35.33
CA PRO A 91 -65.97 40.29 -35.31
C PRO A 91 -65.69 39.57 -36.64
N ALA A 92 -65.75 38.23 -36.56
CA ALA A 92 -65.49 37.32 -37.68
C ALA A 92 -66.58 37.29 -38.76
N ALA A 93 -66.16 36.94 -39.98
CA ALA A 93 -66.96 36.17 -40.92
C ALA A 93 -66.19 34.87 -41.22
N ALA A 94 -66.92 33.77 -41.47
CA ALA A 94 -66.37 32.42 -41.46
C ALA A 94 -65.74 32.00 -42.81
N ASP A 95 -64.74 31.13 -42.75
CA ASP A 95 -64.60 30.05 -43.72
C ASP A 95 -63.80 28.84 -43.16
N GLU A 96 -63.81 27.74 -43.92
CA GLU A 96 -63.42 26.36 -43.54
C GLU A 96 -61.93 26.10 -43.14
N PRO A 97 -61.58 24.93 -42.55
CA PRO A 97 -60.42 24.79 -41.68
C PRO A 97 -59.11 24.38 -42.39
N PRO A 98 -57.93 24.85 -41.91
CA PRO A 98 -56.65 24.24 -42.26
C PRO A 98 -55.97 23.50 -41.09
N VAL A 99 -55.87 22.19 -41.25
CA VAL A 99 -54.72 21.31 -40.94
C VAL A 99 -53.90 21.62 -39.66
N LYS A 100 -54.00 20.70 -38.69
CA LYS A 100 -53.05 20.59 -37.55
C LYS A 100 -51.61 20.36 -38.06
N LYS A 101 -50.78 21.39 -38.09
CA LYS A 101 -49.32 21.20 -38.03
C LYS A 101 -48.99 20.59 -36.66
N LYS A 102 -48.42 19.38 -36.64
CA LYS A 102 -47.83 18.81 -35.42
C LYS A 102 -46.82 19.81 -34.88
N LYS A 103 -46.95 20.20 -33.60
CA LYS A 103 -45.79 20.72 -32.87
C LYS A 103 -44.75 19.61 -32.84
N GLU A 104 -43.55 19.89 -33.34
CA GLU A 104 -42.40 19.06 -33.05
C GLU A 104 -42.20 19.03 -31.54
N GLU A 105 -42.14 17.83 -30.96
CA GLU A 105 -41.93 17.66 -29.54
C GLU A 105 -40.48 18.03 -29.22
N LEU A 106 -40.29 19.21 -28.62
CA LEU A 106 -38.98 19.66 -28.16
C LEU A 106 -38.43 18.67 -27.12
N ASP A 107 -37.37 17.95 -27.51
CA ASP A 107 -36.70 16.97 -26.64
C ASP A 107 -36.36 17.58 -25.27
N PRO A 108 -36.86 16.99 -24.16
CA PRO A 108 -36.55 17.47 -22.81
C PRO A 108 -35.04 17.53 -22.50
N ILE A 109 -34.25 16.77 -23.26
CA ILE A 109 -32.78 16.63 -23.17
C ILE A 109 -32.05 17.87 -23.70
N LEU A 110 -32.64 18.66 -24.61
CA LEU A 110 -31.98 19.80 -25.27
C LEU A 110 -32.10 21.13 -24.51
N THR A 111 -32.86 21.20 -23.42
CA THR A 111 -33.04 22.45 -22.66
C THR A 111 -31.71 22.96 -22.06
N ARG A 112 -31.48 24.29 -22.15
CA ARG A 112 -30.19 24.96 -21.84
C ARG A 112 -29.85 25.03 -20.34
N THR A 113 -30.80 24.67 -19.48
CA THR A 113 -30.71 24.71 -18.03
C THR A 113 -31.22 23.37 -17.48
N GLY A 114 -30.32 22.48 -17.05
CA GLY A 114 -30.65 21.11 -16.64
C GLY A 114 -31.51 21.06 -15.38
N GLY A 115 -32.84 21.19 -15.55
CA GLY A 115 -33.80 21.39 -14.47
C GLY A 115 -35.04 20.48 -14.51
N ALA A 116 -35.09 19.50 -15.42
CA ALA A 116 -36.12 18.47 -15.40
C ALA A 116 -35.59 17.22 -14.69
N TYR A 117 -36.12 16.88 -13.51
CA TYR A 117 -35.85 15.59 -12.88
C TYR A 117 -36.52 14.48 -13.69
N ILE A 118 -35.72 13.73 -14.47
CA ILE A 118 -36.18 12.57 -15.21
C ILE A 118 -36.11 11.35 -14.27
N PRO A 119 -37.25 10.67 -13.97
CA PRO A 119 -37.24 9.52 -13.07
C PRO A 119 -36.32 8.39 -13.55
N PRO A 120 -35.62 7.67 -12.65
CA PRO A 120 -34.63 6.64 -13.04
C PRO A 120 -35.15 5.57 -14.00
N ALA A 121 -36.41 5.15 -13.86
CA ALA A 121 -37.03 4.20 -14.78
C ALA A 121 -37.23 4.78 -16.20
N LYS A 122 -37.61 6.07 -16.30
CA LYS A 122 -37.78 6.77 -17.58
C LYS A 122 -36.43 7.05 -18.26
N LEU A 123 -35.37 7.32 -17.49
CA LEU A 123 -34.00 7.38 -18.00
C LEU A 123 -33.54 6.06 -18.60
N ARG A 124 -33.77 4.91 -17.94
CA ARG A 124 -33.41 3.60 -18.50
C ARG A 124 -34.16 3.29 -19.81
N LEU A 125 -35.46 3.60 -19.87
CA LEU A 125 -36.25 3.44 -21.09
C LEU A 125 -35.73 4.31 -22.24
N MET A 126 -35.38 5.58 -21.97
CA MET A 126 -34.74 6.46 -22.97
C MET A 126 -33.35 5.97 -23.38
N GLN A 127 -32.54 5.43 -22.46
CA GLN A 127 -31.23 4.84 -22.76
C GLN A 127 -31.34 3.59 -23.63
N GLN A 128 -32.41 2.81 -23.51
CA GLN A 128 -32.70 1.65 -24.36
C GLN A 128 -33.20 2.04 -25.76
N GLN A 129 -33.78 3.24 -25.92
CA GLN A 129 -34.31 3.75 -27.18
C GLN A 129 -33.25 4.47 -28.05
N ILE A 130 -32.12 4.91 -27.47
CA ILE A 130 -31.06 5.58 -28.21
C ILE A 130 -30.02 4.54 -28.66
N THR A 131 -30.14 4.08 -29.91
CA THR A 131 -29.17 3.18 -30.56
C THR A 131 -27.85 3.86 -30.89
N ASP A 132 -27.90 5.16 -31.18
CA ASP A 132 -26.79 5.90 -31.80
C ASP A 132 -25.86 6.50 -30.75
N LYS A 133 -24.79 5.76 -30.45
CA LYS A 133 -23.78 6.12 -29.42
C LYS A 133 -23.02 7.42 -29.70
N SER A 134 -23.03 7.91 -30.95
CA SER A 134 -22.44 9.21 -31.33
C SER A 134 -23.37 10.41 -31.10
N SER A 135 -24.68 10.18 -30.92
CA SER A 135 -25.69 11.24 -30.80
C SER A 135 -25.41 12.20 -29.63
N LEU A 136 -25.66 13.49 -29.84
CA LEU A 136 -25.53 14.53 -28.81
C LEU A 136 -26.35 14.17 -27.54
N ALA A 137 -27.54 13.60 -27.72
CA ALA A 137 -28.37 13.13 -26.61
C ALA A 137 -27.68 12.02 -25.79
N TYR A 138 -27.08 11.03 -26.46
CA TYR A 138 -26.31 9.96 -25.81
C TYR A 138 -25.07 10.49 -25.09
N GLN A 139 -24.29 11.35 -25.75
CA GLN A 139 -23.09 11.96 -25.17
C GLN A 139 -23.42 12.81 -23.93
N ARG A 140 -24.56 13.51 -23.94
CA ARG A 140 -25.04 14.32 -22.82
C ARG A 140 -25.57 13.47 -21.66
N MET A 141 -26.33 12.42 -21.95
CA MET A 141 -26.79 11.46 -20.93
C MET A 141 -25.62 10.72 -20.27
N SER A 142 -24.64 10.26 -21.05
CA SER A 142 -23.43 9.61 -20.50
C SER A 142 -22.60 10.56 -19.65
N TRP A 143 -22.47 11.83 -20.05
CA TRP A 143 -21.81 12.86 -19.23
C TRP A 143 -22.52 13.13 -17.91
N GLU A 144 -23.86 13.21 -17.90
CA GLU A 144 -24.63 13.36 -16.66
C GLU A 144 -24.58 12.13 -15.77
N ALA A 145 -24.51 10.92 -16.34
CA ALA A 145 -24.28 9.68 -15.59
C ALA A 145 -22.88 9.66 -14.96
N LEU A 146 -21.83 9.91 -15.75
CA LEU A 146 -20.43 10.01 -15.31
C LEU A 146 -20.29 11.01 -14.14
N LYS A 147 -20.89 12.19 -14.26
CA LYS A 147 -20.90 13.21 -13.20
C LYS A 147 -21.57 12.72 -11.91
N LYS A 148 -22.69 12.00 -12.01
CA LYS A 148 -23.40 11.45 -10.85
C LYS A 148 -22.60 10.32 -10.20
N SER A 149 -21.97 9.46 -11.01
CA SER A 149 -21.12 8.35 -10.58
C SER A 149 -19.91 8.87 -9.79
N ILE A 150 -19.09 9.74 -10.41
CA ILE A 150 -17.90 10.36 -9.79
C ILE A 150 -18.25 11.06 -8.47
N ASN A 151 -19.31 11.88 -8.44
CA ASN A 151 -19.76 12.53 -7.21
C ASN A 151 -20.21 11.53 -6.14
N GLY A 152 -20.93 10.48 -6.53
CA GLY A 152 -21.43 9.45 -5.63
C GLY A 152 -20.33 8.57 -5.04
N LEU A 153 -19.25 8.33 -5.79
CA LEU A 153 -18.06 7.62 -5.34
C LEU A 153 -17.26 8.46 -4.33
N ILE A 154 -16.92 9.70 -4.68
CA ILE A 154 -16.11 10.60 -3.83
C ILE A 154 -16.78 10.88 -2.49
N ASN A 155 -18.11 11.02 -2.46
CA ASN A 155 -18.85 11.23 -1.21
C ASN A 155 -18.92 10.00 -0.29
N LYS A 156 -18.48 8.81 -0.75
CA LYS A 156 -18.46 7.56 0.03
C LYS A 156 -17.07 7.14 0.50
N VAL A 157 -16.01 7.85 0.09
CA VAL A 157 -14.62 7.45 0.38
C VAL A 157 -14.33 7.56 1.88
N ASN A 158 -13.77 6.49 2.41
CA ASN A 158 -13.24 6.35 3.74
C ASN A 158 -11.99 5.44 3.70
N VAL A 159 -11.21 5.39 4.77
CA VAL A 159 -9.95 4.60 4.82
C VAL A 159 -10.19 3.14 4.44
N SER A 160 -11.22 2.49 5.00
CA SER A 160 -11.49 1.06 4.80
C SER A 160 -12.03 0.66 3.43
N ASN A 161 -12.49 1.60 2.60
CA ASN A 161 -13.13 1.31 1.31
C ASN A 161 -12.49 2.02 0.11
N ILE A 162 -11.39 2.75 0.34
CA ILE A 162 -10.66 3.53 -0.68
C ILE A 162 -10.26 2.68 -1.89
N ILE A 163 -9.76 1.46 -1.67
CA ILE A 163 -9.34 0.53 -2.72
C ILE A 163 -10.52 0.19 -3.64
N ASN A 164 -11.65 -0.23 -3.07
CA ASN A 164 -12.85 -0.61 -3.82
C ASN A 164 -13.42 0.58 -4.59
N ILE A 165 -13.47 1.77 -3.98
CA ILE A 165 -13.98 2.97 -4.65
C ILE A 165 -13.05 3.40 -5.79
N ILE A 166 -11.74 3.24 -5.65
CA ILE A 166 -10.80 3.53 -6.74
C ILE A 166 -10.95 2.50 -7.87
N GLN A 167 -11.17 1.22 -7.57
CA GLN A 167 -11.50 0.23 -8.59
C GLN A 167 -12.81 0.54 -9.34
N GLU A 168 -13.85 1.04 -8.66
CA GLU A 168 -15.08 1.55 -9.30
C GLU A 168 -14.83 2.84 -10.10
N LEU A 169 -14.04 3.77 -9.56
CA LEU A 169 -13.73 5.04 -10.19
C LEU A 169 -12.89 4.89 -11.46
N LEU A 170 -11.90 3.97 -11.46
CA LEU A 170 -11.11 3.63 -12.64
C LEU A 170 -11.94 2.86 -13.70
N GLN A 171 -13.11 2.35 -13.35
CA GLN A 171 -14.03 1.80 -14.35
C GLN A 171 -14.71 2.88 -15.19
N GLU A 172 -14.93 4.06 -14.62
CA GLU A 172 -15.47 5.25 -15.29
C GLU A 172 -14.39 5.98 -16.10
N ASN A 173 -14.79 6.76 -17.11
CA ASN A 173 -13.84 7.51 -17.95
C ASN A 173 -13.34 8.80 -17.25
N ILE A 174 -12.39 8.66 -16.33
CA ILE A 174 -11.85 9.79 -15.56
C ILE A 174 -10.95 10.73 -16.38
N VAL A 175 -10.48 10.33 -17.56
CA VAL A 175 -9.75 11.23 -18.47
C VAL A 175 -10.72 12.23 -19.09
N ARG A 176 -11.82 11.75 -19.68
CA ARG A 176 -12.95 12.60 -20.13
C ARG A 176 -13.55 13.39 -18.95
N GLY A 177 -13.67 12.74 -17.80
CA GLY A 177 -14.21 13.31 -16.57
C GLY A 177 -13.25 14.17 -15.74
N ARG A 178 -12.01 14.47 -16.19
CA ARG A 178 -10.96 15.03 -15.31
C ARG A 178 -11.35 16.33 -14.62
N GLY A 179 -12.06 17.22 -15.33
CA GLY A 179 -12.60 18.46 -14.76
C GLY A 179 -13.69 18.22 -13.71
N LEU A 180 -14.58 17.24 -13.95
CA LEU A 180 -15.62 16.83 -13.01
C LEU A 180 -15.02 16.25 -11.73
N LEU A 181 -14.07 15.33 -11.87
CA LEU A 181 -13.33 14.71 -10.75
C LEU A 181 -12.59 15.77 -9.92
N ALA A 182 -11.81 16.63 -10.57
CA ALA A 182 -11.08 17.67 -9.85
C ALA A 182 -12.02 18.61 -9.08
N ARG A 183 -13.17 18.94 -9.67
CA ARG A 183 -14.20 19.74 -9.01
C ARG A 183 -14.84 19.00 -7.83
N SER A 184 -15.19 17.73 -7.98
CA SER A 184 -15.90 16.97 -6.94
C SER A 184 -15.00 16.69 -5.74
N ILE A 185 -13.71 16.38 -5.93
CA ILE A 185 -12.73 16.23 -4.84
C ILE A 185 -12.60 17.56 -4.07
N LEU A 186 -12.36 18.68 -4.77
CA LEU A 186 -12.22 20.00 -4.13
C LEU A 186 -13.49 20.43 -3.37
N GLN A 187 -14.67 20.16 -3.93
CA GLN A 187 -15.95 20.46 -3.27
C GLN A 187 -16.21 19.56 -2.05
N ALA A 188 -15.91 18.26 -2.14
CA ALA A 188 -16.07 17.33 -1.02
C ALA A 188 -15.10 17.64 0.14
N GLN A 189 -13.84 17.98 -0.17
CA GLN A 189 -12.85 18.40 0.81
C GLN A 189 -13.23 19.72 1.50
N THR A 190 -13.74 20.70 0.75
CA THR A 190 -14.19 21.98 1.32
C THR A 190 -15.41 21.79 2.25
N ALA A 191 -16.30 20.84 1.93
CA ALA A 191 -17.46 20.52 2.77
C ALA A 191 -17.10 19.69 4.01
N SER A 192 -16.12 18.77 3.87
CA SER A 192 -15.75 17.78 4.89
C SER A 192 -14.23 17.72 5.11
N PRO A 193 -13.59 18.77 5.67
CA PRO A 193 -12.14 18.86 5.81
C PRO A 193 -11.54 17.83 6.79
N ILE A 194 -12.36 17.14 7.58
CA ILE A 194 -11.95 16.03 8.45
C ILE A 194 -11.30 14.92 7.60
N PHE A 195 -11.89 14.58 6.45
CA PHE A 195 -11.41 13.50 5.56
C PHE A 195 -10.33 13.94 4.56
N THR A 196 -9.67 15.08 4.77
CA THR A 196 -8.69 15.61 3.80
C THR A 196 -7.53 14.65 3.53
N HIS A 197 -7.08 13.91 4.55
CA HIS A 197 -6.07 12.85 4.44
C HIS A 197 -6.53 11.72 3.48
N VAL A 198 -7.79 11.30 3.57
CA VAL A 198 -8.40 10.31 2.66
C VAL A 198 -8.50 10.83 1.23
N TYR A 199 -8.94 12.09 1.05
CA TYR A 199 -9.00 12.71 -0.28
C TYR A 199 -7.60 12.87 -0.91
N ALA A 200 -6.57 13.14 -0.12
CA ALA A 200 -5.18 13.19 -0.60
C ALA A 200 -4.68 11.82 -1.08
N ALA A 201 -4.97 10.74 -0.36
CA ALA A 201 -4.65 9.38 -0.79
C ALA A 201 -5.34 9.00 -2.11
N VAL A 202 -6.63 9.36 -2.28
CA VAL A 202 -7.33 9.18 -3.57
C VAL A 202 -6.64 9.94 -4.69
N VAL A 203 -6.21 11.19 -4.45
CA VAL A 203 -5.46 11.96 -5.45
C VAL A 203 -4.11 11.33 -5.74
N ALA A 204 -3.38 10.81 -4.76
CA ALA A 204 -2.09 10.15 -4.95
C ALA A 204 -2.19 8.92 -5.87
N ILE A 205 -3.17 8.04 -5.62
CA ILE A 205 -3.39 6.82 -6.42
C ILE A 205 -3.88 7.16 -7.85
N ILE A 206 -4.67 8.23 -8.01
CA ILE A 206 -5.04 8.73 -9.35
C ILE A 206 -3.82 9.36 -10.04
N ASN A 207 -2.94 10.03 -9.29
CA ASN A 207 -1.78 10.74 -9.79
C ASN A 207 -0.70 9.79 -10.35
N SER A 208 -0.37 8.69 -9.66
CA SER A 208 0.57 7.68 -10.17
C SER A 208 0.12 7.10 -11.52
N LYS A 209 -1.19 6.89 -11.70
CA LYS A 209 -1.74 6.34 -12.96
C LYS A 209 -2.07 7.42 -14.00
N PHE A 210 -2.34 8.66 -13.61
CA PHE A 210 -2.71 9.77 -14.50
C PHE A 210 -2.21 11.13 -13.97
N PRO A 211 -0.91 11.46 -14.11
CA PRO A 211 -0.31 12.66 -13.49
C PRO A 211 -1.01 13.99 -13.84
N GLN A 212 -1.49 14.13 -15.08
CA GLN A 212 -2.24 15.31 -15.55
C GLN A 212 -3.50 15.61 -14.71
N ILE A 213 -4.09 14.59 -14.07
CA ILE A 213 -5.27 14.78 -13.21
C ILE A 213 -4.84 15.32 -11.84
N GLY A 214 -3.76 14.80 -11.27
CA GLY A 214 -3.16 15.34 -10.04
C GLY A 214 -2.70 16.79 -10.22
N GLU A 215 -2.03 17.07 -11.34
CA GLU A 215 -1.59 18.41 -11.76
C GLU A 215 -2.78 19.40 -11.82
N LEU A 216 -3.88 19.02 -12.49
CA LEU A 216 -5.07 19.85 -12.61
C LEU A 216 -5.74 20.14 -11.26
N ILE A 217 -5.77 19.15 -10.36
CA ILE A 217 -6.28 19.31 -8.99
C ILE A 217 -5.40 20.30 -8.21
N LEU A 218 -4.08 20.13 -8.27
CA LEU A 218 -3.12 20.96 -7.56
C LEU A 218 -3.14 22.42 -8.08
N LYS A 219 -3.15 22.63 -9.40
CA LYS A 219 -3.33 23.96 -10.03
C LYS A 219 -4.60 24.67 -9.56
N ARG A 220 -5.74 23.96 -9.53
CA ARG A 220 -7.02 24.50 -9.04
C ARG A 220 -6.98 24.80 -7.54
N LEU A 221 -6.29 23.97 -6.74
CA LEU A 221 -6.13 24.15 -5.30
C LEU A 221 -5.26 25.37 -4.96
N ILE A 222 -4.10 25.51 -5.60
CA ILE A 222 -3.21 26.68 -5.45
C ILE A 222 -3.96 27.97 -5.78
N LEU A 223 -4.68 28.01 -6.92
CA LEU A 223 -5.49 29.17 -7.28
C LEU A 223 -6.68 29.42 -6.36
N THR A 224 -7.17 28.40 -5.64
CA THR A 224 -8.20 28.57 -4.61
C THR A 224 -7.58 29.24 -3.39
N PHE A 225 -6.44 28.75 -2.90
CA PHE A 225 -5.67 29.36 -1.81
C PHE A 225 -5.28 30.83 -2.12
N ARG A 226 -4.70 31.11 -3.29
CA ARG A 226 -4.34 32.49 -3.70
C ARG A 226 -5.54 33.42 -3.83
N ARG A 227 -6.73 32.89 -4.13
CA ARG A 227 -7.98 33.67 -4.19
C ARG A 227 -8.59 33.89 -2.80
N SER A 228 -8.54 32.89 -1.91
CA SER A 228 -9.01 33.04 -0.54
C SER A 228 -8.10 33.96 0.28
N TYR A 229 -6.78 33.86 0.12
CA TYR A 229 -5.81 34.74 0.78
C TYR A 229 -6.01 36.20 0.37
N ARG A 230 -6.03 36.49 -0.94
CA ARG A 230 -6.31 37.86 -1.45
C ARG A 230 -7.68 38.43 -1.06
N ARG A 231 -8.63 37.59 -0.63
CA ARG A 231 -9.97 37.99 -0.17
C ARG A 231 -10.15 37.90 1.35
N ASN A 232 -9.08 37.61 2.11
CA ASN A 232 -9.10 37.38 3.55
C ASN A 232 -10.15 36.34 4.02
N LEU A 233 -10.41 35.31 3.20
CA LEU A 233 -11.36 34.24 3.51
C LEU A 233 -10.70 33.13 4.33
N LYS A 234 -10.46 33.40 5.62
CA LYS A 234 -9.77 32.52 6.59
C LYS A 234 -10.16 31.03 6.48
N GLN A 235 -11.47 30.73 6.50
CA GLN A 235 -11.95 29.34 6.46
C GLN A 235 -11.56 28.60 5.17
N GLN A 236 -11.62 29.27 4.02
CA GLN A 236 -11.18 28.69 2.74
C GLN A 236 -9.66 28.57 2.67
N CYS A 237 -8.91 29.50 3.29
CA CYS A 237 -7.46 29.36 3.42
C CYS A 237 -7.09 28.13 4.27
N LEU A 238 -7.77 27.90 5.39
CA LEU A 238 -7.55 26.74 6.26
C LEU A 238 -7.85 25.41 5.56
N THR A 239 -8.99 25.29 4.87
CA THR A 239 -9.31 24.04 4.14
C THR A 239 -8.37 23.81 2.97
N ALA A 240 -8.02 24.86 2.21
CA ALA A 240 -7.09 24.74 1.10
C ALA A 240 -5.66 24.42 1.55
N SER A 241 -5.14 25.07 2.59
CA SER A 241 -3.79 24.78 3.11
C SER A 241 -3.71 23.37 3.70
N LYS A 242 -4.71 22.92 4.48
CA LYS A 242 -4.77 21.54 4.96
C LYS A 242 -4.76 20.53 3.81
N PHE A 243 -5.39 20.82 2.67
CA PHE A 243 -5.34 19.92 1.52
C PHE A 243 -3.99 19.92 0.82
N VAL A 244 -3.34 21.08 0.66
CA VAL A 244 -1.96 21.14 0.16
C VAL A 244 -1.02 20.33 1.07
N ALA A 245 -1.17 20.43 2.40
CA ALA A 245 -0.32 19.70 3.34
C ALA A 245 -0.39 18.18 3.12
N HIS A 246 -1.59 17.61 3.09
CA HIS A 246 -1.72 16.17 2.88
C HIS A 246 -1.30 15.71 1.46
N LEU A 247 -1.40 16.57 0.43
CA LEU A 247 -0.85 16.27 -0.90
C LEU A 247 0.69 16.28 -0.94
N ILE A 248 1.35 17.08 -0.10
CA ILE A 248 2.81 17.09 0.05
C ILE A 248 3.27 15.88 0.87
N ASN A 249 2.54 15.52 1.93
CA ASN A 249 2.81 14.31 2.71
C ASN A 249 2.75 13.05 1.83
N GLN A 250 1.79 13.00 0.90
CA GLN A 250 1.58 11.93 -0.09
C GLN A 250 2.45 12.08 -1.36
N ASN A 251 3.49 12.92 -1.35
CA ASN A 251 4.41 13.15 -2.48
C ASN A 251 3.74 13.51 -3.83
N VAL A 252 2.53 14.06 -3.82
CA VAL A 252 1.85 14.56 -5.05
C VAL A 252 2.38 15.95 -5.42
N ALA A 253 2.70 16.77 -4.41
CA ALA A 253 3.21 18.13 -4.59
C ALA A 253 4.59 18.26 -3.94
N HIS A 254 5.50 18.98 -4.59
CA HIS A 254 6.83 19.23 -4.03
C HIS A 254 6.78 20.22 -2.85
N GLU A 255 7.65 20.03 -1.85
CA GLU A 255 7.62 20.75 -0.58
C GLU A 255 7.98 22.25 -0.68
N VAL A 256 8.60 22.67 -1.79
CA VAL A 256 8.83 24.09 -2.15
C VAL A 256 7.53 24.90 -2.10
N LEU A 257 6.41 24.34 -2.57
CA LEU A 257 5.10 25.00 -2.51
C LEU A 257 4.67 25.29 -1.05
N CYS A 258 5.00 24.41 -0.11
CA CYS A 258 4.73 24.64 1.31
C CYS A 258 5.59 25.79 1.86
N LEU A 259 6.88 25.80 1.54
CA LEU A 259 7.81 26.84 1.99
C LEU A 259 7.42 28.22 1.45
N GLU A 260 6.98 28.32 0.19
CA GLU A 260 6.46 29.54 -0.41
C GLU A 260 5.15 29.99 0.25
N MET A 261 4.19 29.08 0.45
CA MET A 261 2.93 29.39 1.14
C MET A 261 3.15 29.86 2.59
N LEU A 262 4.07 29.24 3.32
CA LEU A 262 4.44 29.66 4.68
C LEU A 262 5.17 31.01 4.70
N THR A 263 6.05 31.24 3.72
CA THR A 263 6.76 32.52 3.57
C THR A 263 5.77 33.66 3.31
N LEU A 264 4.78 33.46 2.43
CA LEU A 264 3.71 34.42 2.15
C LEU A 264 2.83 34.70 3.39
N LEU A 265 2.39 33.66 4.09
CA LEU A 265 1.53 33.79 5.29
C LEU A 265 2.24 34.52 6.45
N LEU A 266 3.56 34.36 6.56
CA LEU A 266 4.41 34.98 7.57
C LEU A 266 5.14 36.24 7.07
N GLU A 267 4.90 36.69 5.84
CA GLU A 267 5.53 37.91 5.31
C GLU A 267 5.07 39.14 6.10
N ARG A 268 3.75 39.23 6.27
CA ARG A 268 3.06 40.26 7.07
C ARG A 268 2.18 39.53 8.08
N PRO A 269 2.70 39.22 9.27
CA PRO A 269 2.00 38.41 10.27
C PRO A 269 0.74 39.15 10.74
N THR A 270 -0.41 38.51 10.53
CA THR A 270 -1.70 38.90 11.09
C THR A 270 -2.25 37.73 11.90
N ASP A 271 -3.14 37.98 12.86
CA ASP A 271 -3.68 36.91 13.71
C ASP A 271 -4.27 35.74 12.88
N ASP A 272 -4.96 36.07 11.79
CA ASP A 272 -5.54 35.10 10.86
C ASP A 272 -4.48 34.40 9.98
N SER A 273 -3.47 35.12 9.47
CA SER A 273 -2.44 34.49 8.61
C SER A 273 -1.50 33.59 9.41
N VAL A 274 -1.19 33.94 10.66
CA VAL A 274 -0.41 33.11 11.57
C VAL A 274 -1.21 31.89 12.02
N GLU A 275 -2.52 32.01 12.29
CA GLU A 275 -3.38 30.85 12.56
C GLU A 275 -3.41 29.86 11.37
N VAL A 276 -3.52 30.37 10.14
CA VAL A 276 -3.45 29.53 8.92
C VAL A 276 -2.07 28.88 8.78
N ALA A 277 -0.98 29.62 9.01
CA ALA A 277 0.38 29.10 8.91
C ALA A 277 0.65 27.98 9.95
N ILE A 278 0.20 28.17 11.20
CA ILE A 278 0.34 27.16 12.25
C ILE A 278 -0.52 25.93 11.95
N SER A 279 -1.77 26.12 11.51
CA SER A 279 -2.62 24.99 11.10
C SER A 279 -2.04 24.22 9.92
N PHE A 280 -1.33 24.89 9.01
CA PHE A 280 -0.67 24.26 7.87
C PHE A 280 0.60 23.50 8.31
N LEU A 281 1.45 24.12 9.14
CA LEU A 281 2.66 23.52 9.71
C LEU A 281 2.39 22.28 10.57
N LYS A 282 1.26 22.21 11.28
CA LYS A 282 0.90 21.02 12.04
C LYS A 282 0.75 19.78 11.16
N GLU A 283 0.18 19.94 9.96
CA GLU A 283 -0.20 18.83 9.09
C GLU A 283 0.97 18.34 8.20
N CYS A 284 1.92 19.22 7.84
CA CYS A 284 3.06 18.88 6.97
C CYS A 284 4.45 19.09 7.58
N GLY A 285 4.53 19.54 8.84
CA GLY A 285 5.80 19.89 9.48
C GLY A 285 6.73 18.70 9.72
N LEU A 286 6.21 17.48 9.88
CA LEU A 286 7.03 16.26 9.95
C LEU A 286 7.73 15.99 8.61
N LYS A 287 6.97 15.97 7.51
CA LYS A 287 7.49 15.81 6.14
C LYS A 287 8.52 16.88 5.78
N LEU A 288 8.26 18.13 6.14
CA LEU A 288 9.22 19.24 5.97
C LEU A 288 10.50 19.06 6.79
N THR A 289 10.42 18.41 7.96
CA THR A 289 11.60 18.13 8.80
C THR A 289 12.48 17.05 8.17
N GLU A 290 11.87 16.04 7.54
CA GLU A 290 12.56 14.96 6.82
C GLU A 290 13.21 15.45 5.52
N VAL A 291 12.45 16.14 4.66
CA VAL A 291 12.90 16.51 3.30
C VAL A 291 13.68 17.82 3.27
N SER A 292 13.26 18.84 4.03
CA SER A 292 13.85 20.19 3.99
C SER A 292 14.10 20.79 5.38
N PRO A 293 15.00 20.18 6.19
CA PRO A 293 15.28 20.65 7.55
C PRO A 293 15.79 22.10 7.59
N ARG A 294 16.46 22.58 6.53
CA ARG A 294 16.89 23.99 6.41
C ARG A 294 15.70 24.93 6.19
N GLY A 295 14.73 24.54 5.35
CA GLY A 295 13.53 25.31 5.06
C GLY A 295 12.66 25.47 6.30
N ILE A 296 12.33 24.37 6.98
CA ILE A 296 11.50 24.41 8.19
C ILE A 296 12.17 25.20 9.33
N ASN A 297 13.50 25.11 9.47
CA ASN A 297 14.24 25.90 10.45
C ASN A 297 14.08 27.42 10.22
N ALA A 298 14.15 27.88 8.97
CA ALA A 298 13.93 29.29 8.64
C ALA A 298 12.50 29.76 8.97
N ILE A 299 11.49 28.90 8.75
CA ILE A 299 10.10 29.20 9.13
C ILE A 299 9.95 29.31 10.66
N PHE A 300 10.55 28.40 11.43
CA PHE A 300 10.52 28.49 12.90
C PHE A 300 11.28 29.70 13.47
N GLU A 301 12.37 30.13 12.83
CA GLU A 301 13.05 31.37 13.20
C GLU A 301 12.14 32.58 12.94
N ARG A 302 11.44 32.60 11.80
CA ARG A 302 10.46 33.65 11.49
C ARG A 302 9.30 33.68 12.51
N LEU A 303 8.80 32.51 12.94
CA LEU A 303 7.81 32.43 14.03
C LEU A 303 8.34 32.93 15.37
N ARG A 304 9.63 32.75 15.69
CA ARG A 304 10.26 33.32 16.89
C ARG A 304 10.38 34.83 16.81
N ASN A 305 10.78 35.39 15.66
CA ASN A 305 10.83 36.83 15.47
C ASN A 305 9.44 37.44 15.62
N VAL A 306 8.42 36.83 15.01
CA VAL A 306 7.01 37.20 15.21
C VAL A 306 6.64 37.24 16.70
N LEU A 307 6.98 36.20 17.48
CA LEU A 307 6.72 36.15 18.93
C LEU A 307 7.38 37.27 19.75
N HIS A 308 8.51 37.83 19.30
CA HIS A 308 9.28 38.84 20.04
C HIS A 308 9.11 40.28 19.52
N GLU A 309 8.91 40.46 18.22
CA GLU A 309 8.99 41.76 17.54
C GLU A 309 7.60 42.37 17.27
N SER A 310 6.54 41.57 17.18
CA SER A 310 5.19 42.06 16.85
C SER A 310 4.22 42.01 18.02
N SER A 311 3.34 43.01 18.10
CA SER A 311 2.27 43.10 19.09
C SER A 311 1.08 42.22 18.67
N ILE A 312 1.21 40.90 18.84
CA ILE A 312 0.17 39.92 18.50
C ILE A 312 -0.84 39.74 19.63
N ASP A 313 -2.04 39.23 19.32
CA ASP A 313 -2.97 38.77 20.35
C ASP A 313 -2.44 37.54 21.12
N LYS A 314 -2.81 37.45 22.40
CA LYS A 314 -2.43 36.37 23.32
C LYS A 314 -2.83 34.98 22.81
N ARG A 315 -3.93 34.88 22.05
CA ARG A 315 -4.33 33.64 21.39
C ARG A 315 -3.25 33.15 20.43
N VAL A 316 -2.71 34.03 19.61
CA VAL A 316 -1.75 33.70 18.55
C VAL A 316 -0.39 33.39 19.16
N GLN A 317 0.02 34.14 20.19
CA GLN A 317 1.17 33.80 21.03
C GLN A 317 1.08 32.35 21.54
N TYR A 318 -0.03 31.97 22.17
CA TYR A 318 -0.24 30.59 22.64
C TYR A 318 -0.21 29.57 21.49
N MET A 319 -0.74 29.90 20.32
CA MET A 319 -0.66 29.01 19.15
C MET A 319 0.79 28.80 18.66
N ILE A 320 1.64 29.83 18.70
CA ILE A 320 3.07 29.74 18.38
C ILE A 320 3.80 28.88 19.42
N GLU A 321 3.53 29.10 20.71
CA GLU A 321 4.10 28.30 21.81
C GLU A 321 3.73 26.81 21.68
N VAL A 322 2.46 26.49 21.37
CA VAL A 322 2.01 25.13 21.06
C VAL A 322 2.72 24.56 19.82
N MET A 323 3.02 25.36 18.81
CA MET A 323 3.75 24.90 17.63
C MET A 323 5.20 24.52 17.97
N PHE A 324 5.87 25.26 18.86
CA PHE A 324 7.19 24.89 19.38
C PHE A 324 7.14 23.62 20.25
N ALA A 325 6.08 23.38 21.01
CA ALA A 325 5.88 22.14 21.75
C ALA A 325 5.74 20.93 20.81
N ILE A 326 4.84 21.00 19.82
CA ILE A 326 4.65 19.94 18.80
C ILE A 326 5.97 19.60 18.08
N ARG A 327 6.78 20.62 17.75
CA ARG A 327 8.10 20.43 17.16
C ARG A 327 9.05 19.69 18.12
N LYS A 328 9.08 20.07 19.40
CA LYS A 328 9.92 19.44 20.43
C LYS A 328 9.54 17.97 20.65
N ASP A 329 8.26 17.66 20.59
CA ASP A 329 7.75 16.30 20.72
C ASP A 329 7.90 15.47 19.43
N GLY A 330 8.36 16.07 18.33
CA GLY A 330 8.65 15.38 17.07
C GLY A 330 7.41 15.05 16.24
N PHE A 331 6.35 15.87 16.32
CA PHE A 331 5.10 15.69 15.55
C PHE A 331 4.38 14.35 15.75
N LYS A 332 4.52 13.70 16.92
CA LYS A 332 3.90 12.39 17.22
C LYS A 332 2.39 12.30 16.90
N ASP A 333 1.63 13.33 17.23
CA ASP A 333 0.18 13.39 16.99
C ASP A 333 -0.19 13.74 15.52
N HIS A 334 0.82 13.99 14.68
CA HIS A 334 0.71 14.45 13.31
C HIS A 334 1.65 13.66 12.38
N PRO A 335 1.41 12.33 12.20
CA PRO A 335 2.17 11.51 11.26
C PRO A 335 2.01 12.01 9.81
N VAL A 336 3.01 11.75 8.97
CA VAL A 336 3.02 12.15 7.56
C VAL A 336 1.82 11.55 6.82
N ILE A 337 1.71 10.22 6.82
CA ILE A 337 0.57 9.48 6.27
C ILE A 337 -0.04 8.65 7.41
N PRO A 338 -1.36 8.74 7.67
CA PRO A 338 -2.05 7.85 8.60
C PRO A 338 -2.02 6.39 8.12
N GLU A 339 -1.97 5.44 9.05
CA GLU A 339 -1.97 4.00 8.77
C GLU A 339 -3.11 3.59 7.80
N GLY A 340 -2.78 2.78 6.79
CA GLY A 340 -3.72 2.32 5.76
C GLY A 340 -4.03 3.33 4.64
N LEU A 341 -3.38 4.50 4.61
CA LEU A 341 -3.47 5.46 3.50
C LEU A 341 -2.18 5.61 2.68
N ASP A 342 -1.14 4.85 3.02
CA ASP A 342 0.03 4.67 2.16
C ASP A 342 -0.26 3.49 1.22
N LEU A 343 -0.46 3.81 -0.07
CA LEU A 343 -1.08 2.92 -1.06
C LEU A 343 -0.44 3.07 -2.46
N VAL A 344 0.69 3.78 -2.56
CA VAL A 344 1.40 4.06 -3.81
C VAL A 344 2.90 3.94 -3.56
N ASP A 345 3.53 2.95 -4.18
CA ASP A 345 4.97 2.70 -4.07
C ASP A 345 5.79 3.92 -4.52
N GLU A 346 6.91 4.18 -3.85
CA GLU A 346 7.74 5.39 -4.08
C GLU A 346 8.20 5.54 -5.54
N ASP A 347 8.52 4.43 -6.22
CA ASP A 347 8.90 4.39 -7.64
C ASP A 347 7.75 4.79 -8.59
N ASP A 348 6.50 4.62 -8.15
CA ASP A 348 5.27 4.86 -8.90
C ASP A 348 4.68 6.27 -8.62
N GLN A 349 5.26 7.00 -7.66
CA GLN A 349 4.85 8.36 -7.28
C GLN A 349 5.36 9.40 -8.29
N PHE A 350 4.54 10.42 -8.56
CA PHE A 350 4.88 11.53 -9.45
C PHE A 350 4.74 12.88 -8.72
N THR A 351 5.86 13.49 -8.36
CA THR A 351 5.91 14.78 -7.65
C THR A 351 5.75 15.97 -8.61
N HIS A 352 4.72 16.79 -8.39
CA HIS A 352 4.49 18.00 -9.19
C HIS A 352 5.28 19.21 -8.66
N MET A 353 6.14 19.76 -9.51
CA MET A 353 6.88 21.02 -9.29
C MET A 353 6.01 22.21 -9.70
N LEU A 354 5.12 22.69 -8.83
CA LEU A 354 4.24 23.83 -9.08
C LEU A 354 4.51 24.99 -8.11
N PRO A 355 5.19 26.07 -8.53
CA PRO A 355 5.39 27.29 -7.73
C PRO A 355 4.07 27.95 -7.32
N LEU A 356 4.07 28.68 -6.21
CA LEU A 356 2.91 29.40 -5.72
C LEU A 356 2.48 30.52 -6.68
N ASP A 357 3.42 31.27 -7.25
CA ASP A 357 3.10 32.52 -7.94
C ASP A 357 2.75 32.43 -9.43
N ASP A 358 3.00 31.28 -10.06
CA ASP A 358 2.75 31.03 -11.48
C ASP A 358 1.29 31.22 -11.94
N GLU A 359 1.12 31.52 -13.22
CA GLU A 359 -0.19 31.69 -13.86
C GLU A 359 -0.77 30.36 -14.36
N TYR A 360 -1.57 29.72 -13.51
CA TYR A 360 -2.22 28.45 -13.86
C TYR A 360 -3.54 28.62 -14.62
N ASN A 361 -3.74 27.80 -15.65
CA ASN A 361 -5.04 27.60 -16.26
C ASN A 361 -5.87 26.62 -15.40
N THR A 362 -7.09 26.99 -15.01
CA THR A 362 -8.01 26.11 -14.28
C THR A 362 -8.71 25.08 -15.15
N GLU A 363 -8.70 25.25 -16.48
CA GLU A 363 -9.46 24.45 -17.43
C GLU A 363 -10.94 24.29 -17.04
N ASP A 364 -11.57 25.33 -16.49
CA ASP A 364 -12.95 25.26 -15.96
C ASP A 364 -13.99 24.87 -17.03
N ILE A 365 -13.63 25.05 -18.30
CA ILE A 365 -14.36 24.59 -19.49
C ILE A 365 -14.61 23.07 -19.44
N LEU A 366 -13.70 22.27 -18.88
CA LEU A 366 -13.85 20.81 -18.73
C LEU A 366 -14.91 20.40 -17.70
N ASN A 367 -15.46 21.36 -16.95
CA ASN A 367 -16.56 21.10 -16.01
C ASN A 367 -17.93 21.13 -16.73
N VAL A 368 -17.97 21.53 -18.01
CA VAL A 368 -19.17 21.76 -18.82
C VAL A 368 -19.21 20.76 -19.97
N PHE A 369 -20.40 20.22 -20.25
CA PHE A 369 -20.59 19.32 -21.38
C PHE A 369 -20.29 20.04 -22.71
N LYS A 370 -19.49 19.38 -23.55
CA LYS A 370 -19.32 19.69 -24.98
C LYS A 370 -19.57 18.41 -25.78
N MET A 371 -20.11 18.56 -26.98
CA MET A 371 -20.15 17.48 -27.94
C MET A 371 -18.72 17.20 -28.40
N ASP A 372 -18.33 15.93 -28.37
CA ASP A 372 -17.04 15.43 -28.81
C ASP A 372 -17.25 14.69 -30.14
N PRO A 373 -16.65 15.13 -31.27
CA PRO A 373 -16.78 14.42 -32.54
C PRO A 373 -16.14 13.03 -32.48
N ASP A 374 -15.04 12.89 -31.73
CA ASP A 374 -14.22 11.67 -31.67
C ASP A 374 -14.59 10.79 -30.46
N PHE A 375 -15.81 10.96 -29.95
CA PHE A 375 -16.30 10.33 -28.72
C PHE A 375 -16.12 8.81 -28.70
N LEU A 376 -16.38 8.13 -29.82
CA LEU A 376 -16.23 6.67 -29.92
C LEU A 376 -14.77 6.25 -29.78
N GLU A 377 -13.84 6.92 -30.46
CA GLU A 377 -12.41 6.64 -30.33
C GLU A 377 -11.92 6.92 -28.92
N ASN A 378 -12.35 8.02 -28.30
CA ASN A 378 -11.90 8.43 -26.97
C ASN A 378 -12.40 7.46 -25.88
N GLU A 379 -13.60 6.91 -26.03
CA GLU A 379 -14.09 5.81 -25.19
C GLU A 379 -13.36 4.48 -25.44
N GLU A 380 -12.91 4.20 -26.67
CA GLU A 380 -12.11 3.01 -26.98
C GLU A 380 -10.66 3.12 -26.49
N LYS A 381 -10.01 4.26 -26.68
CA LYS A 381 -8.70 4.61 -26.09
C LYS A 381 -8.75 4.49 -24.56
N TYR A 382 -9.83 4.92 -23.92
CA TYR A 382 -9.97 4.71 -22.47
C TYR A 382 -10.16 3.22 -22.10
N LYS A 383 -10.90 2.44 -22.89
CA LYS A 383 -11.06 0.98 -22.67
C LYS A 383 -9.74 0.21 -22.88
N THR A 384 -8.88 0.60 -23.82
CA THR A 384 -7.57 -0.04 -24.00
C THR A 384 -6.64 0.30 -22.83
N ILE A 385 -6.59 1.56 -22.40
CA ILE A 385 -5.88 1.98 -21.18
C ILE A 385 -6.38 1.19 -19.95
N LYS A 386 -7.70 1.03 -19.79
CA LYS A 386 -8.33 0.24 -18.72
C LYS A 386 -7.99 -1.26 -18.80
N LYS A 387 -7.84 -1.83 -20.00
CA LYS A 387 -7.41 -3.23 -20.16
C LYS A 387 -5.92 -3.41 -19.82
N GLY A 388 -5.04 -2.55 -20.32
CA GLY A 388 -3.61 -2.57 -19.99
C GLY A 388 -3.38 -2.41 -18.48
N LYS A 389 -4.02 -1.41 -17.86
CA LYS A 389 -3.96 -1.18 -16.41
C LYS A 389 -4.67 -2.24 -15.56
N LYS A 390 -5.56 -3.06 -16.14
CA LYS A 390 -6.10 -4.24 -15.45
C LYS A 390 -5.06 -5.35 -15.30
N SER A 391 -4.11 -5.47 -16.22
CA SER A 391 -3.01 -6.45 -16.09
C SER A 391 -2.10 -6.14 -14.91
N SER A 392 -1.86 -4.86 -14.62
CA SER A 392 -1.15 -4.40 -13.42
C SER A 392 -2.03 -4.33 -12.16
N HIS A 393 -3.36 -4.22 -12.30
CA HIS A 393 -4.28 -4.25 -11.13
C HIS A 393 -4.64 -5.66 -10.67
N SER A 394 -4.46 -6.69 -11.50
CA SER A 394 -4.45 -8.09 -11.03
C SER A 394 -3.27 -8.40 -10.10
N GLU A 395 -2.25 -7.55 -10.03
CA GLU A 395 -1.13 -7.73 -9.11
C GLU A 395 -1.46 -7.15 -7.73
N LEU A 396 -2.17 -6.01 -7.65
CA LEU A 396 -2.63 -5.35 -6.41
C LEU A 396 -3.66 -6.15 -5.58
N SER A 397 -4.11 -7.31 -6.05
CA SER A 397 -4.90 -8.27 -5.27
C SER A 397 -4.29 -9.68 -5.21
N ASN A 398 -3.05 -9.84 -5.66
CA ASN A 398 -2.32 -11.10 -5.51
C ASN A 398 -1.39 -11.01 -4.28
N PRO A 399 -1.24 -12.08 -3.48
CA PRO A 399 -0.16 -12.17 -2.49
C PRO A 399 1.24 -12.01 -3.14
N LEU A 400 1.35 -12.21 -4.47
CA LEU A 400 2.56 -11.92 -5.25
C LEU A 400 3.02 -10.45 -5.27
N SER A 401 2.14 -9.44 -5.12
CA SER A 401 2.61 -8.03 -5.11
C SER A 401 3.25 -7.65 -3.78
N VAL A 402 2.65 -8.08 -2.67
CA VAL A 402 3.28 -8.01 -1.33
C VAL A 402 4.62 -8.75 -1.36
N ARG A 403 4.66 -9.95 -1.96
CA ARG A 403 5.91 -10.70 -2.17
C ARG A 403 6.92 -9.97 -3.06
N LEU A 404 6.49 -9.17 -4.05
CA LEU A 404 7.37 -8.33 -4.88
C LEU A 404 7.92 -7.10 -4.14
N GLN A 405 7.08 -6.40 -3.36
CA GLN A 405 7.51 -5.29 -2.49
C GLN A 405 8.45 -5.79 -1.38
N LEU A 406 8.16 -6.95 -0.79
CA LEU A 406 9.06 -7.65 0.13
C LEU A 406 10.35 -8.12 -0.57
N ASN A 407 10.28 -8.64 -1.80
CA ASN A 407 11.48 -8.97 -2.58
C ASN A 407 12.37 -7.74 -2.82
N GLN A 408 11.79 -6.59 -3.19
CA GLN A 408 12.55 -5.37 -3.48
C GLN A 408 13.16 -4.78 -2.20
N SER A 409 12.38 -4.69 -1.11
CA SER A 409 12.88 -4.22 0.19
C SER A 409 13.87 -5.18 0.86
N LEU A 410 13.74 -6.50 0.67
CA LEU A 410 14.70 -7.50 1.15
C LEU A 410 15.97 -7.55 0.29
N MET A 411 15.86 -7.42 -1.05
CA MET A 411 17.03 -7.24 -1.93
C MET A 411 17.81 -5.98 -1.55
N ILE A 412 17.13 -4.83 -1.38
CA ILE A 412 17.76 -3.59 -0.92
C ILE A 412 18.34 -3.77 0.49
N GLY A 413 17.63 -4.43 1.40
CA GLY A 413 18.13 -4.79 2.73
C GLY A 413 19.44 -5.58 2.67
N CYS A 414 19.47 -6.67 1.90
CA CYS A 414 20.63 -7.54 1.71
C CYS A 414 21.79 -6.87 0.97
N PHE A 415 21.55 -6.01 -0.03
CA PHE A 415 22.62 -5.33 -0.77
C PHE A 415 23.10 -4.02 -0.11
N CYS A 416 22.31 -3.39 0.74
CA CYS A 416 22.69 -2.14 1.46
C CYS A 416 23.15 -2.37 2.91
N SER A 417 23.36 -3.61 3.33
CA SER A 417 23.96 -3.94 4.64
C SER A 417 25.29 -4.64 4.43
N LEU A 418 26.33 -4.26 5.19
CA LEU A 418 27.63 -4.94 5.09
C LEU A 418 27.64 -6.30 5.81
N ASP A 419 26.90 -6.41 6.92
CA ASP A 419 26.90 -7.59 7.79
C ASP A 419 25.51 -8.24 7.93
N PHE A 420 25.50 -9.57 8.07
CA PHE A 420 24.26 -10.35 8.18
C PHE A 420 23.46 -10.04 9.46
N GLU A 421 24.12 -9.65 10.55
CA GLU A 421 23.46 -9.19 11.79
C GLU A 421 22.68 -7.89 11.56
N GLU A 422 23.20 -6.94 10.78
CA GLU A 422 22.46 -5.72 10.42
C GLU A 422 21.22 -6.03 9.58
N CYS A 423 21.34 -6.96 8.63
CA CYS A 423 20.20 -7.45 7.86
C CYS A 423 19.14 -8.12 8.74
N ALA A 424 19.55 -9.06 9.58
CA ALA A 424 18.64 -9.74 10.51
C ALA A 424 17.91 -8.71 11.39
N HIS A 425 18.64 -7.75 11.97
CA HIS A 425 18.05 -6.72 12.82
C HIS A 425 17.11 -5.76 12.06
N LYS A 426 17.45 -5.35 10.83
CA LYS A 426 16.57 -4.53 9.97
C LYS A 426 15.27 -5.28 9.64
N LEU A 427 15.37 -6.55 9.25
CA LEU A 427 14.22 -7.41 8.91
C LEU A 427 13.33 -7.69 10.14
N ILE A 428 13.91 -7.97 11.31
CA ILE A 428 13.14 -8.15 12.55
C ILE A 428 12.37 -6.88 12.90
N LYS A 429 12.99 -5.70 12.74
CA LYS A 429 12.38 -4.39 13.05
C LYS A 429 11.23 -4.00 12.10
N MET A 430 10.99 -4.75 11.02
CA MET A 430 9.84 -4.55 10.12
C MET A 430 8.56 -5.28 10.59
N ASP A 431 8.61 -6.01 11.71
CA ASP A 431 7.44 -6.63 12.38
C ASP A 431 6.49 -7.39 11.43
N PHE A 432 7.05 -8.34 10.67
CA PHE A 432 6.27 -9.16 9.73
C PHE A 432 5.20 -10.02 10.44
N PRO A 433 3.98 -10.11 9.89
CA PRO A 433 2.97 -11.06 10.35
C PRO A 433 3.44 -12.52 10.23
N GLU A 434 3.10 -13.35 11.21
CA GLU A 434 3.52 -14.76 11.28
C GLU A 434 3.08 -15.61 10.06
N SER A 435 2.06 -15.17 9.33
CA SER A 435 1.60 -15.80 8.08
C SER A 435 2.56 -15.59 6.89
N GLN A 436 3.46 -14.59 6.95
CA GLN A 436 4.42 -14.26 5.89
C GLN A 436 5.82 -14.82 6.15
N THR A 437 6.07 -15.43 7.31
CA THR A 437 7.33 -16.09 7.71
C THR A 437 7.86 -17.06 6.63
N LYS A 438 6.99 -17.89 6.04
CA LYS A 438 7.37 -18.83 4.96
C LYS A 438 7.74 -18.12 3.67
N GLU A 439 7.10 -17.00 3.35
CA GLU A 439 7.48 -16.19 2.20
C GLU A 439 8.84 -15.53 2.43
N LEU A 440 9.11 -15.01 3.63
CA LEU A 440 10.40 -14.43 4.01
C LEU A 440 11.57 -15.41 3.80
N CYS A 441 11.44 -16.65 4.30
CA CYS A 441 12.43 -17.70 4.09
C CYS A 441 12.63 -18.04 2.59
N ASN A 442 11.54 -18.09 1.81
CA ASN A 442 11.63 -18.31 0.36
C ASN A 442 12.37 -17.18 -0.35
N MET A 443 12.08 -15.91 0.00
CA MET A 443 12.75 -14.75 -0.61
C MET A 443 14.25 -14.73 -0.30
N ILE A 444 14.68 -15.08 0.92
CA ILE A 444 16.11 -15.22 1.27
C ILE A 444 16.78 -16.29 0.39
N LEU A 445 16.10 -17.42 0.14
CA LEU A 445 16.60 -18.47 -0.76
C LEU A 445 16.62 -18.03 -2.22
N ASP A 446 15.57 -17.38 -2.72
CA ASP A 446 15.47 -16.85 -4.08
C ASP A 446 16.59 -15.81 -4.35
N CYS A 447 16.88 -14.93 -3.38
CA CYS A 447 18.00 -14.00 -3.43
C CYS A 447 19.35 -14.73 -3.54
N CYS A 448 19.58 -15.75 -2.69
CA CYS A 448 20.78 -16.57 -2.75
C CYS A 448 20.90 -17.35 -4.07
N ALA A 449 19.78 -17.83 -4.63
CA ALA A 449 19.76 -18.57 -5.89
C ALA A 449 20.12 -17.68 -7.10
N GLN A 450 19.70 -16.42 -7.10
CA GLN A 450 19.95 -15.47 -8.19
C GLN A 450 21.40 -14.94 -8.26
N GLN A 451 22.18 -15.03 -7.18
CA GLN A 451 23.57 -14.57 -7.20
C GLN A 451 24.44 -15.33 -8.22
N ARG A 452 25.43 -14.64 -8.82
CA ARG A 452 26.38 -15.28 -9.74
C ARG A 452 27.29 -16.31 -9.04
N THR A 453 27.55 -16.11 -7.75
CA THR A 453 28.41 -16.95 -6.91
C THR A 453 27.85 -16.96 -5.50
N TYR A 454 27.73 -18.15 -4.89
CA TYR A 454 27.33 -18.29 -3.49
C TYR A 454 28.19 -17.46 -2.52
N GLU A 455 27.55 -16.54 -1.80
CA GLU A 455 28.13 -15.81 -0.68
C GLU A 455 27.71 -16.44 0.65
N LYS A 456 28.67 -16.64 1.56
CA LYS A 456 28.42 -17.20 2.91
C LYS A 456 27.45 -16.37 3.75
N PHE A 457 27.29 -15.10 3.40
CA PHE A 457 26.33 -14.16 3.98
C PHE A 457 24.92 -14.77 4.12
N PHE A 458 24.38 -15.40 3.07
CA PHE A 458 23.03 -15.96 3.10
C PHE A 458 22.91 -17.17 4.04
N GLY A 459 23.96 -18.00 4.13
CA GLY A 459 24.01 -19.12 5.09
C GLY A 459 24.02 -18.65 6.54
N LEU A 460 24.77 -17.58 6.84
CA LEU A 460 24.79 -16.95 8.16
C LEU A 460 23.47 -16.25 8.50
N LEU A 461 22.88 -15.53 7.55
CA LEU A 461 21.60 -14.86 7.70
C LEU A 461 20.46 -15.86 7.96
N ALA A 462 20.34 -16.91 7.14
CA ALA A 462 19.32 -17.94 7.30
C ALA A 462 19.51 -18.71 8.62
N GLY A 463 20.76 -19.06 8.98
CA GLY A 463 21.06 -19.71 10.26
C GLY A 463 20.68 -18.83 11.46
N ARG A 464 20.90 -17.51 11.38
CA ARG A 464 20.47 -16.54 12.40
C ARG A 464 18.95 -16.52 12.57
N PHE A 465 18.17 -16.58 11.49
CA PHE A 465 16.71 -16.69 11.55
C PHE A 465 16.23 -17.99 12.19
N CYS A 466 16.80 -19.15 11.80
CA CYS A 466 16.47 -20.43 12.43
C CYS A 466 16.70 -20.44 13.95
N LEU A 467 17.77 -19.79 14.42
CA LEU A 467 18.10 -19.67 15.84
C LEU A 467 17.22 -18.66 16.61
N LEU A 468 16.49 -17.78 15.92
CA LEU A 468 15.65 -16.74 16.55
C LEU A 468 14.23 -17.23 16.87
N LYS A 469 13.57 -17.94 15.95
CA LYS A 469 12.24 -18.54 16.14
C LYS A 469 12.15 -19.90 15.46
N LYS A 470 11.47 -20.85 16.12
CA LYS A 470 11.20 -22.19 15.59
C LYS A 470 10.42 -22.18 14.26
N GLU A 471 9.53 -21.20 14.08
CA GLU A 471 8.75 -20.99 12.85
C GLU A 471 9.62 -20.82 11.59
N TYR A 472 10.78 -20.14 11.71
CA TYR A 472 11.71 -19.97 10.60
C TYR A 472 12.41 -21.29 10.24
N MET A 473 12.77 -22.09 11.24
CA MET A 473 13.37 -23.41 11.04
C MET A 473 12.40 -24.37 10.33
N GLU A 474 11.15 -24.44 10.80
CA GLU A 474 10.07 -25.23 10.16
C GLU A 474 9.79 -24.74 8.73
N SER A 475 9.85 -23.43 8.50
CA SER A 475 9.72 -22.85 7.16
C SER A 475 10.87 -23.28 6.23
N PHE A 476 12.12 -23.23 6.69
CA PHE A 476 13.27 -23.68 5.89
C PHE A 476 13.29 -25.19 5.63
N GLU A 477 12.80 -26.01 6.57
CA GLU A 477 12.57 -27.46 6.37
C GLU A 477 11.52 -27.72 5.27
N ALA A 478 10.37 -27.04 5.33
CA ALA A 478 9.35 -27.14 4.28
C ALA A 478 9.82 -26.61 2.91
N ILE A 479 10.69 -25.61 2.88
CA ILE A 479 11.28 -25.09 1.64
C ILE A 479 12.30 -26.08 1.07
N PHE A 480 13.06 -26.81 1.89
CA PHE A 480 14.02 -27.81 1.39
C PHE A 480 13.33 -28.89 0.55
N SER A 481 12.21 -29.44 1.02
CA SER A 481 11.45 -30.46 0.28
C SER A 481 10.82 -29.88 -1.01
N GLU A 482 10.18 -28.71 -0.93
CA GLU A 482 9.60 -28.02 -2.10
C GLU A 482 10.65 -27.71 -3.19
N GLN A 483 11.87 -27.31 -2.79
CA GLN A 483 12.99 -27.05 -3.70
C GLN A 483 13.60 -28.33 -4.27
N TYR A 484 13.62 -29.43 -3.51
CA TYR A 484 14.14 -30.72 -3.97
C TYR A 484 13.21 -31.38 -5.00
N ASP A 485 11.89 -31.29 -4.84
CA ASP A 485 10.92 -31.79 -5.82
C ASP A 485 10.96 -31.00 -7.15
N THR A 486 11.12 -29.67 -7.06
CA THR A 486 11.13 -28.77 -8.23
C THR A 486 12.52 -28.61 -8.87
N ILE A 487 13.53 -29.32 -8.37
CA ILE A 487 14.95 -29.15 -8.69
C ILE A 487 15.30 -29.34 -10.17
N HIS A 488 14.49 -30.11 -10.90
CA HIS A 488 14.63 -30.35 -12.33
C HIS A 488 14.40 -29.09 -13.18
N ARG A 489 13.76 -28.05 -12.65
CA ARG A 489 13.48 -26.77 -13.32
C ARG A 489 14.56 -25.72 -13.11
N LEU A 490 15.48 -25.95 -12.17
CA LEU A 490 16.49 -24.96 -11.77
C LEU A 490 17.74 -25.07 -12.65
N GLU A 491 18.28 -23.92 -13.04
CA GLU A 491 19.55 -23.81 -13.75
C GLU A 491 20.73 -24.24 -12.86
N THR A 492 21.82 -24.70 -13.49
CA THR A 492 23.02 -25.23 -12.81
C THR A 492 23.70 -24.27 -11.84
N ASN A 493 23.61 -22.95 -12.07
CA ASN A 493 24.13 -21.94 -11.14
C ASN A 493 23.22 -21.80 -9.90
N LYS A 494 21.90 -21.73 -10.10
CA LYS A 494 20.90 -21.66 -9.02
C LYS A 494 21.01 -22.90 -8.12
N LEU A 495 21.08 -24.09 -8.74
CA LEU A 495 21.33 -25.37 -8.05
C LEU A 495 22.58 -25.35 -7.17
N ARG A 496 23.68 -24.79 -7.67
CA ARG A 496 24.95 -24.70 -6.92
C ARG A 496 24.82 -23.82 -5.68
N ASN A 497 24.16 -22.66 -5.80
CA ASN A 497 24.03 -21.75 -4.66
C ASN A 497 23.06 -22.31 -3.60
N VAL A 498 21.91 -22.85 -4.03
CA VAL A 498 20.93 -23.46 -3.12
C VAL A 498 21.52 -24.67 -2.38
N ALA A 499 22.29 -25.53 -3.08
CA ALA A 499 22.99 -26.64 -2.45
C ALA A 499 23.99 -26.17 -1.37
N ARG A 500 24.72 -25.07 -1.63
CA ARG A 500 25.68 -24.50 -0.68
C ARG A 500 25.01 -23.84 0.52
N LEU A 501 23.87 -23.19 0.31
CA LEU A 501 23.05 -22.60 1.38
C LEU A 501 22.61 -23.68 2.37
N PHE A 502 22.02 -24.77 1.87
CA PHE A 502 21.59 -25.88 2.73
C PHE A 502 22.76 -26.68 3.33
N ALA A 503 23.88 -26.83 2.63
CA ALA A 503 25.10 -27.40 3.23
C ALA A 503 25.59 -26.57 4.43
N HIS A 504 25.52 -25.25 4.35
CA HIS A 504 25.85 -24.38 5.47
C HIS A 504 24.87 -24.55 6.64
N LEU A 505 23.56 -24.54 6.37
CA LEU A 505 22.51 -24.69 7.40
C LEU A 505 22.57 -26.04 8.15
N LEU A 506 22.88 -27.12 7.43
CA LEU A 506 23.09 -28.46 8.02
C LEU A 506 24.40 -28.53 8.82
N TYR A 507 25.47 -27.90 8.34
CA TYR A 507 26.74 -27.81 9.07
C TYR A 507 26.62 -27.02 10.39
N THR A 508 25.85 -25.94 10.41
CA THR A 508 25.61 -25.13 11.61
C THR A 508 24.50 -25.68 12.50
N ASP A 509 24.05 -26.93 12.28
CA ASP A 509 22.94 -27.60 12.97
C ASP A 509 21.69 -26.69 13.12
N SER A 510 21.46 -25.81 12.12
CA SER A 510 20.39 -24.79 12.13
C SER A 510 19.09 -25.26 11.46
N VAL A 511 19.17 -26.36 10.72
CA VAL A 511 18.04 -27.13 10.17
C VAL A 511 18.30 -28.60 10.55
N PRO A 512 17.30 -29.35 11.02
CA PRO A 512 17.49 -30.75 11.39
C PRO A 512 17.89 -31.61 10.18
N TRP A 513 18.68 -32.66 10.42
CA TRP A 513 19.12 -33.58 9.37
C TRP A 513 17.99 -34.48 8.83
N SER A 514 16.79 -34.42 9.43
CA SER A 514 15.55 -35.06 8.95
C SER A 514 15.20 -34.68 7.51
N VAL A 515 15.53 -33.45 7.08
CA VAL A 515 15.22 -32.95 5.73
C VAL A 515 15.81 -33.81 4.61
N LEU A 516 16.84 -34.61 4.91
CA LEU A 516 17.50 -35.49 3.93
C LEU A 516 16.66 -36.74 3.58
N GLU A 517 15.58 -37.04 4.32
CA GLU A 517 14.66 -38.17 4.07
C GLU A 517 14.02 -38.10 2.67
N CYS A 518 13.79 -36.89 2.13
CA CYS A 518 13.22 -36.72 0.79
C CYS A 518 14.18 -37.18 -0.34
N ILE A 519 15.48 -37.35 -0.05
CA ILE A 519 16.50 -37.70 -1.04
C ILE A 519 16.57 -39.22 -1.21
N LYS A 520 15.87 -39.72 -2.24
CA LYS A 520 15.86 -41.15 -2.61
C LYS A 520 16.80 -41.44 -3.77
N MET A 521 17.87 -42.19 -3.50
CA MET A 521 18.95 -42.54 -4.43
C MET A 521 18.69 -43.84 -5.17
N SER A 522 17.81 -43.82 -6.18
CA SER A 522 17.59 -44.93 -7.11
C SER A 522 17.96 -44.58 -8.55
N GLU A 523 18.12 -45.59 -9.41
CA GLU A 523 18.38 -45.40 -10.85
C GLU A 523 17.21 -44.70 -11.54
N ASP A 524 15.98 -45.11 -11.22
CA ASP A 524 14.73 -44.66 -11.88
C ASP A 524 14.21 -43.31 -11.38
N THR A 525 14.39 -42.98 -10.09
CA THR A 525 13.84 -41.76 -9.48
C THR A 525 14.80 -40.57 -9.47
N THR A 526 16.10 -40.76 -9.72
CA THR A 526 17.08 -39.66 -9.63
C THR A 526 17.34 -38.96 -10.97
N THR A 527 16.90 -37.71 -11.07
CA THR A 527 17.25 -36.86 -12.23
C THR A 527 18.73 -36.46 -12.22
N SER A 528 19.24 -36.04 -13.38
CA SER A 528 20.58 -35.46 -13.51
C SER A 528 20.77 -34.22 -12.62
N SER A 529 19.75 -33.36 -12.50
CA SER A 529 19.76 -32.19 -11.61
C SER A 529 19.84 -32.59 -10.13
N SER A 530 19.05 -33.59 -9.70
CA SER A 530 19.12 -34.14 -8.34
C SER A 530 20.52 -34.68 -8.02
N ARG A 531 21.13 -35.43 -8.95
CA ARG A 531 22.51 -35.95 -8.82
C ARG A 531 23.54 -34.83 -8.68
N ILE A 532 23.40 -33.73 -9.44
CA ILE A 532 24.29 -32.56 -9.35
C ILE A 532 24.11 -31.85 -8.00
N PHE A 533 22.87 -31.69 -7.52
CA PHE A 533 22.58 -31.07 -6.23
C PHE A 533 23.19 -31.86 -5.07
N VAL A 534 22.90 -33.16 -4.97
CA VAL A 534 23.44 -34.03 -3.91
C VAL A 534 24.97 -34.07 -3.96
N LYS A 535 25.58 -34.08 -5.17
CA LYS A 535 27.03 -33.94 -5.33
C LYS A 535 27.57 -32.66 -4.70
N ILE A 536 26.98 -31.51 -4.99
CA ILE A 536 27.45 -30.22 -4.47
C ILE A 536 27.22 -30.12 -2.96
N LEU A 537 26.04 -30.55 -2.47
CA LEU A 537 25.68 -30.57 -1.05
C LEU A 537 26.71 -31.34 -0.22
N PHE A 538 27.00 -32.61 -0.59
CA PHE A 538 27.94 -33.44 0.17
C PHE A 538 29.41 -33.02 -0.01
N GLN A 539 29.81 -32.48 -1.17
CA GLN A 539 31.16 -31.91 -1.34
C GLN A 539 31.37 -30.68 -0.43
N GLU A 540 30.38 -29.80 -0.32
CA GLU A 540 30.46 -28.62 0.53
C GLU A 540 30.37 -28.98 2.02
N LEU A 541 29.51 -29.92 2.43
CA LEU A 541 29.49 -30.48 3.79
C LEU A 541 30.84 -31.11 4.18
N CYS A 542 31.46 -31.87 3.27
CA CYS A 542 32.79 -32.43 3.49
C CYS A 542 33.87 -31.34 3.59
N ALA A 543 33.70 -30.19 2.91
CA ALA A 543 34.61 -29.05 3.03
C ALA A 543 34.49 -28.33 4.39
N TYR A 544 33.29 -28.25 4.97
CA TYR A 544 33.08 -27.66 6.31
C TYR A 544 33.46 -28.58 7.47
N MET A 545 33.06 -29.86 7.44
CA MET A 545 33.23 -30.79 8.56
C MET A 545 34.49 -31.66 8.46
N GLY A 546 34.95 -31.91 7.23
CA GLY A 546 35.88 -33.00 6.93
C GLY A 546 35.20 -34.37 6.90
N LEU A 547 35.71 -35.25 6.03
CA LEU A 547 35.20 -36.62 5.85
C LEU A 547 35.01 -37.43 7.16
N PRO A 548 35.93 -37.43 8.15
CA PRO A 548 35.75 -38.29 9.34
C PRO A 548 34.60 -37.84 10.24
N LYS A 549 34.39 -36.51 10.42
CA LYS A 549 33.28 -36.00 11.24
C LYS A 549 31.93 -36.19 10.55
N LEU A 550 31.89 -36.02 9.23
CA LEU A 550 30.71 -36.29 8.42
C LEU A 550 30.32 -37.79 8.51
N ASN A 551 31.30 -38.69 8.42
CA ASN A 551 31.06 -40.13 8.55
C ASN A 551 30.56 -40.51 9.97
N GLN A 552 31.07 -39.86 11.02
CA GLN A 552 30.55 -40.04 12.39
C GLN A 552 29.07 -39.64 12.49
N ARG A 553 28.70 -38.43 12.04
CA ARG A 553 27.29 -37.96 12.08
C ARG A 553 26.34 -38.81 11.23
N LEU A 554 26.79 -39.32 10.08
CA LEU A 554 25.98 -40.21 9.22
C LEU A 554 25.78 -41.61 9.84
N LYS A 555 26.61 -42.01 10.79
CA LYS A 555 26.49 -43.29 11.52
C LYS A 555 25.64 -43.19 12.79
N ASP A 556 25.28 -41.99 13.24
CA ASP A 556 24.51 -41.78 14.48
C ASP A 556 23.17 -42.54 14.43
N GLN A 557 22.98 -43.45 15.39
CA GLN A 557 21.87 -44.41 15.43
C GLN A 557 20.48 -43.76 15.37
N THR A 558 20.35 -42.54 15.87
CA THR A 558 19.10 -41.75 15.90
C THR A 558 18.74 -41.11 14.56
N LEU A 559 19.70 -40.96 13.64
CA LEU A 559 19.51 -40.30 12.35
C LEU A 559 19.42 -41.29 11.17
N GLN A 560 19.78 -42.56 11.37
CA GLN A 560 19.73 -43.61 10.35
C GLN A 560 18.41 -43.71 9.56
N PRO A 561 17.18 -43.61 10.12
CA PRO A 561 15.96 -43.72 9.33
C PRO A 561 15.85 -42.62 8.25
N PHE A 562 16.32 -41.40 8.54
CA PHE A 562 16.32 -40.29 7.58
C PHE A 562 17.36 -40.47 6.45
N PHE A 563 18.28 -41.43 6.58
CA PHE A 563 19.31 -41.74 5.59
C PHE A 563 19.03 -43.02 4.77
N GLU A 564 17.92 -43.73 5.02
CA GLU A 564 17.54 -44.93 4.26
C GLU A 564 17.40 -44.64 2.75
N GLY A 565 16.85 -43.47 2.40
CA GLY A 565 16.77 -43.01 1.00
C GLY A 565 18.12 -42.72 0.35
N LEU A 566 19.10 -42.24 1.13
CA LEU A 566 20.46 -41.92 0.67
C LEU A 566 21.34 -43.17 0.57
N PHE A 567 21.13 -44.14 1.47
CA PHE A 567 21.90 -45.37 1.59
C PHE A 567 20.99 -46.62 1.52
N PRO A 568 20.32 -46.86 0.38
CA PRO A 568 19.33 -47.93 0.25
C PRO A 568 19.94 -49.32 0.44
N ARG A 569 19.34 -50.09 1.34
CA ARG A 569 19.74 -51.48 1.66
C ARG A 569 18.83 -52.55 1.03
N ASP A 570 17.67 -52.15 0.50
CA ASP A 570 16.60 -53.06 0.05
C ASP A 570 16.93 -53.81 -1.24
N ASN A 571 17.42 -53.10 -2.26
CA ASN A 571 17.68 -53.66 -3.58
C ASN A 571 19.17 -53.51 -3.94
N PRO A 572 19.89 -54.61 -4.25
CA PRO A 572 21.31 -54.57 -4.57
C PRO A 572 21.66 -53.71 -5.79
N ARG A 573 20.70 -53.41 -6.70
CA ARG A 573 20.91 -52.44 -7.78
C ARG A 573 21.03 -51.01 -7.24
N ASN A 574 20.10 -50.58 -6.38
CA ASN A 574 20.12 -49.25 -5.77
C ASN A 574 21.34 -49.08 -4.84
N THR A 575 21.72 -50.12 -4.09
CA THR A 575 22.95 -50.11 -3.28
C THR A 575 24.21 -49.90 -4.14
N ARG A 576 24.33 -50.60 -5.29
CA ARG A 576 25.43 -50.38 -6.25
C ARG A 576 25.42 -48.96 -6.82
N PHE A 577 24.24 -48.45 -7.18
CA PHE A 577 24.08 -47.11 -7.70
C PHE A 577 24.56 -46.05 -6.70
N ALA A 578 24.17 -46.14 -5.42
CA ALA A 578 24.64 -45.25 -4.37
C ALA A 578 26.16 -45.32 -4.16
N ILE A 579 26.75 -46.52 -4.11
CA ILE A 579 28.21 -46.70 -4.00
C ILE A 579 28.95 -46.06 -5.19
N ASN A 580 28.49 -46.31 -6.42
CA ASN A 580 29.08 -45.75 -7.64
C ASN A 580 28.94 -44.21 -7.68
N PHE A 581 27.83 -43.68 -7.19
CA PHE A 581 27.60 -42.25 -7.10
C PHE A 581 28.56 -41.57 -6.11
N PHE A 582 28.60 -41.99 -4.84
CA PHE A 582 29.47 -41.37 -3.83
C PHE A 582 30.97 -41.54 -4.13
N THR A 583 31.37 -42.66 -4.75
CA THR A 583 32.75 -42.82 -5.24
C THR A 583 33.08 -41.86 -6.39
N SER A 584 32.18 -41.66 -7.36
CA SER A 584 32.38 -40.68 -8.45
C SER A 584 32.47 -39.21 -7.97
N ILE A 585 31.97 -38.92 -6.77
CA ILE A 585 32.03 -37.60 -6.13
C ILE A 585 33.35 -37.39 -5.36
N GLY A 586 34.09 -38.47 -5.09
CA GLY A 586 35.29 -38.47 -4.24
C GLY A 586 35.02 -38.75 -2.76
N LEU A 587 33.80 -39.13 -2.38
CA LEU A 587 33.35 -39.35 -1.00
C LEU A 587 33.10 -40.84 -0.70
N GLY A 588 33.90 -41.73 -1.30
CA GLY A 588 33.70 -43.18 -1.23
C GLY A 588 33.70 -43.75 0.20
N GLY A 589 34.43 -43.14 1.14
CA GLY A 589 34.49 -43.57 2.55
C GLY A 589 33.20 -43.37 3.35
N LEU A 590 32.18 -42.72 2.79
CA LEU A 590 30.83 -42.70 3.36
C LEU A 590 30.04 -43.99 3.07
N THR A 591 30.53 -44.84 2.15
CA THR A 591 29.80 -46.03 1.66
C THR A 591 30.38 -47.36 2.13
N ASP A 592 31.33 -47.35 3.08
CA ASP A 592 32.03 -48.57 3.51
C ASP A 592 31.08 -49.60 4.15
N GLU A 593 30.09 -49.18 4.93
CA GLU A 593 29.05 -50.09 5.45
C GLU A 593 28.15 -50.66 4.34
N LEU A 594 27.81 -49.87 3.31
CA LEU A 594 27.05 -50.39 2.17
C LEU A 594 27.86 -51.39 1.34
N ARG A 595 29.18 -51.21 1.25
CA ARG A 595 30.09 -52.16 0.60
C ARG A 595 30.19 -53.47 1.38
N GLU A 596 30.21 -53.40 2.71
CA GLU A 596 30.15 -54.58 3.58
C GLU A 596 28.78 -55.27 3.50
N HIS A 597 27.68 -54.51 3.53
CA HIS A 597 26.33 -55.02 3.32
C HIS A 597 26.20 -55.71 1.96
N LEU A 598 26.74 -55.13 0.88
CA LEU A 598 26.73 -55.75 -0.45
C LEU A 598 27.60 -57.02 -0.54
N LYS A 599 28.73 -57.07 0.16
CA LYS A 599 29.56 -58.30 0.29
C LYS A 599 28.85 -59.39 1.11
N ASN A 600 28.03 -59.00 2.08
CA ASN A 600 27.29 -59.92 2.94
C ASN A 600 25.90 -60.28 2.39
N ALA A 601 25.31 -59.49 1.50
CA ALA A 601 24.03 -59.75 0.84
C ALA A 601 23.91 -61.15 0.22
N PRO A 602 24.89 -61.68 -0.56
CA PRO A 602 24.80 -63.05 -1.06
C PRO A 602 24.86 -64.11 0.06
N LYS A 603 25.45 -63.80 1.23
CA LYS A 603 25.42 -64.69 2.39
C LYS A 603 24.08 -64.61 3.13
N MET A 604 23.53 -63.40 3.28
CA MET A 604 22.22 -63.18 3.92
C MET A 604 21.07 -63.80 3.13
N ILE A 605 21.09 -63.71 1.79
CA ILE A 605 20.13 -64.38 0.90
C ILE A 605 20.25 -65.91 1.05
N MET A 606 21.47 -66.42 1.23
CA MET A 606 21.71 -67.86 1.43
C MET A 606 21.22 -68.34 2.81
N THR A 607 21.38 -67.56 3.89
CA THR A 607 20.76 -67.87 5.19
C THR A 607 19.25 -67.67 5.20
N GLN A 608 18.70 -66.66 4.53
CA GLN A 608 17.24 -66.50 4.42
C GLN A 608 16.61 -67.69 3.69
N ASN A 609 17.20 -68.14 2.57
CA ASN A 609 16.72 -69.34 1.89
C ASN A 609 16.84 -70.60 2.76
N GLN A 610 17.91 -70.74 3.56
CA GLN A 610 18.05 -71.84 4.52
C GLN A 610 17.03 -71.75 5.67
N GLU A 611 16.65 -70.55 6.11
CA GLU A 611 15.59 -70.36 7.11
C GLU A 611 14.23 -70.80 6.54
N VAL A 612 13.88 -70.46 5.29
CA VAL A 612 12.62 -70.94 4.68
C VAL A 612 12.62 -72.46 4.47
N GLU A 613 13.73 -73.06 4.02
CA GLU A 613 13.86 -74.52 3.90
C GLU A 613 13.83 -75.23 5.27
N SER A 614 14.21 -74.56 6.36
CA SER A 614 14.16 -75.12 7.71
C SER A 614 12.78 -75.06 8.38
N SER A 615 11.87 -74.21 7.87
CA SER A 615 10.52 -74.04 8.44
C SER A 615 9.48 -75.06 7.94
N ASP A 616 9.72 -75.75 6.82
CA ASP A 616 8.74 -76.64 6.17
C ASP A 616 8.79 -78.12 6.61
N SER A 617 9.56 -78.46 7.67
CA SER A 617 9.75 -79.85 8.11
C SER A 617 9.12 -80.22 9.46
N SER A 618 7.92 -79.74 9.80
CA SER A 618 7.07 -80.40 10.82
C SER A 618 5.58 -80.00 10.82
N SER A 619 4.73 -80.71 10.07
CA SER A 619 3.53 -81.37 10.60
C SER A 619 2.74 -82.11 9.50
N THR A 620 2.41 -83.37 9.77
CA THR A 620 1.73 -84.28 8.82
C THR A 620 0.24 -84.47 9.16
N SER A 621 -0.58 -84.69 8.13
CA SER A 621 -1.84 -85.48 8.11
C SER A 621 -3.05 -84.98 8.94
N SER A 622 -4.32 -85.14 8.51
CA SER A 622 -4.92 -85.61 7.24
C SER A 622 -6.46 -85.49 7.24
N SER A 623 -7.08 -85.49 6.04
CA SER A 623 -8.49 -85.90 5.72
C SER A 623 -9.68 -85.08 6.31
N SER A 624 -10.81 -84.86 5.64
CA SER A 624 -11.28 -85.28 4.29
C SER A 624 -12.49 -84.46 3.76
N SER A 625 -12.63 -84.43 2.43
CA SER A 625 -13.88 -84.37 1.63
C SER A 625 -14.91 -83.24 1.78
N SER A 626 -15.10 -82.45 0.72
CA SER A 626 -16.40 -82.33 0.01
C SER A 626 -16.23 -81.67 -1.37
N SER A 627 -17.19 -81.92 -2.27
CA SER A 627 -17.05 -81.79 -3.74
C SER A 627 -17.69 -80.53 -4.32
N SER A 628 -17.22 -80.06 -5.49
CA SER A 628 -18.09 -79.70 -6.64
C SER A 628 -17.28 -79.46 -7.92
N ASP A 629 -17.77 -80.00 -9.03
CA ASP A 629 -17.14 -80.01 -10.36
C ASP A 629 -17.35 -78.71 -11.17
N SER A 630 -16.50 -78.47 -12.20
CA SER A 630 -16.95 -78.54 -13.62
C SER A 630 -15.88 -78.09 -14.66
N SER A 631 -15.27 -79.09 -15.30
CA SER A 631 -14.98 -79.21 -16.76
C SER A 631 -14.66 -77.98 -17.66
N SER A 632 -13.36 -77.85 -18.01
CA SER A 632 -12.76 -78.00 -19.37
C SER A 632 -13.51 -77.64 -20.68
N SER A 633 -12.82 -76.86 -21.54
CA SER A 633 -12.57 -77.12 -23.00
C SER A 633 -11.51 -76.11 -23.50
N ASP A 634 -10.32 -76.55 -23.91
CA ASP A 634 -9.90 -76.96 -25.28
C ASP A 634 -9.76 -75.82 -26.31
N SER A 635 -8.52 -75.54 -26.74
CA SER A 635 -8.06 -75.79 -28.13
C SER A 635 -6.67 -75.19 -28.42
N SER A 636 -5.80 -75.98 -29.04
CA SER A 636 -4.47 -75.59 -29.53
C SER A 636 -4.51 -74.92 -30.90
N SER A 637 -3.48 -74.13 -31.26
CA SER A 637 -2.82 -74.21 -32.58
C SER A 637 -1.55 -73.34 -32.63
N GLU A 638 -0.54 -73.86 -33.33
CA GLU A 638 0.76 -73.21 -33.60
C GLU A 638 0.72 -72.48 -34.95
N SER A 639 1.58 -71.48 -35.16
CA SER A 639 2.25 -71.26 -36.47
C SER A 639 3.48 -70.37 -36.30
N ASP A 640 4.65 -70.86 -36.72
CA ASP A 640 5.83 -70.03 -37.00
C ASP A 640 5.66 -69.23 -38.30
N SER A 641 6.32 -68.07 -38.43
CA SER A 641 6.88 -67.63 -39.72
C SER A 641 8.02 -66.62 -39.55
N ASP A 642 9.03 -66.78 -40.38
CA ASP A 642 10.37 -66.19 -40.35
C ASP A 642 10.54 -64.67 -40.50
N SER A 643 11.77 -64.28 -40.16
CA SER A 643 12.47 -63.02 -40.43
C SER A 643 12.41 -62.51 -41.87
N SER A 644 12.55 -61.18 -42.03
CA SER A 644 13.32 -60.62 -43.16
C SER A 644 13.98 -59.28 -42.80
N ASP A 645 15.26 -59.14 -43.14
CA ASP A 645 16.03 -57.90 -43.07
C ASP A 645 15.57 -56.88 -44.12
N SER A 646 15.76 -55.59 -43.84
CA SER A 646 16.56 -54.71 -44.73
C SER A 646 16.80 -53.32 -44.15
N SER A 647 17.83 -52.66 -44.68
CA SER A 647 18.54 -51.53 -44.09
C SER A 647 18.33 -50.20 -44.84
N SER A 648 18.88 -49.11 -44.28
CA SER A 648 19.22 -47.82 -44.95
C SER A 648 18.04 -46.90 -45.36
N SER A 649 18.14 -45.55 -45.39
CA SER A 649 19.21 -44.61 -45.00
C SER A 649 18.73 -43.14 -45.02
N SER A 650 19.42 -42.26 -44.26
CA SER A 650 19.79 -40.85 -44.58
C SER A 650 18.75 -39.78 -45.02
N GLY A 651 18.91 -38.57 -44.45
CA GLY A 651 18.53 -37.28 -45.09
C GLY A 651 17.57 -36.42 -44.26
N THR A 652 18.05 -35.62 -43.29
CA THR A 652 18.46 -34.19 -43.40
C THR A 652 17.31 -33.18 -43.25
N PRO A 653 17.57 -31.94 -42.75
CA PRO A 653 16.55 -31.09 -42.13
C PRO A 653 16.05 -29.94 -43.01
N ASP A 654 15.02 -29.25 -42.50
CA ASP A 654 14.72 -27.82 -42.69
C ASP A 654 14.59 -27.15 -41.30
#